data_AF-A0A1B7UE35-F1
#
_entry.id   AF-A0A1B7UE35-F1
#
_cell.length_a   1.000
_cell.length_b   1.000
_cell.length_c   1.000
_cell.angle_alpha   90.00
_cell.angle_beta   90.00
_cell.angle_gamma   90.00
#
_symmetry.space_group_name_H-M   'P 1'
#
loop_
_entity.id
_entity.type
_entity.pdbx_description
1 polymer ?
#
loop_
_entity_poly.entity_id
_entity_poly.type
_entity_poly.pdbx_seq_one_letter_code
_entity_poly.pdbx_strand_id
1 'polypeptide(L)'
;MHAETEQVIERPSDLTAAWLAAVIGAGPIEDFSVERIGTGQMSECYRVRLSYADAAGPANGPESVVLKVAATDPVSRQTGLALGLYEREVRFYGDVAPRLGGPIAPCYHAAVDTSTGVFDLLLGDAGPAVVGDEIAGATIEQARLGAVELGRLHGPLLGDVSLAEAPWLNREAPLSQAMITPLYAGFVERYGDQIAPEHRVVCERLVAAFDGYLAQEAEASERRGLQGLVHGDYRLDNMLFGTDGADRALTVVDWQTVSWGPALTDLAYFLGCALPTEDRRQHYDALLRAYHEALGSATPLTLADVAEGVRRQSFFGVMMAIVSSMLVERTDRGDQMFMTMLRRHCDHVLDTDALSTLPVAAAPEPLQPSAEDELAHDPTAEPLWSESWYADFADAAQGLGGWFRLGLVANEQTAWVHALLCGPDMPTLAVDAQVPLPPDPWSLRTDDFKLEHSADTPLRSYRVDVRGRAQAYSDPSALLRGEPGTPVEMSMNLVWSTDGTPYKYGLTTRYEIPCTVSGTVTIGGTSYRLDSVPGQRDHSWGVRDWWGMDWMWSALHLDDGTHLHGVNIRIPGAPAFSIGYVQGADGKVNELQTLDSRESFAENGLPRDATLVLDPGQITANVDVRGQAPVRLVATDGRVSQFPRIWAAISTADGRSGVGWLEWNRNLGEQT
;
A
#
# COMPACT_ATOMS: atom_id res chain seq x y z
N MET A 1 -5.40 38.19 12.16
CA MET A 1 -6.17 38.72 11.01
C MET A 1 -5.38 38.28 9.78
N HIS A 2 -5.74 37.17 9.14
CA HIS A 2 -5.03 36.71 7.94
C HIS A 2 -5.45 37.58 6.76
N ALA A 3 -4.57 38.47 6.33
CA ALA A 3 -4.75 39.14 5.06
C ALA A 3 -4.03 38.31 4.00
N GLU A 4 -4.74 37.85 2.98
CA GLU A 4 -4.17 37.30 1.73
C GLU A 4 -3.33 38.36 0.95
N THR A 5 -2.91 39.45 1.59
CA THR A 5 -2.31 40.66 1.00
C THR A 5 -1.20 41.31 1.85
N GLU A 6 -0.75 40.69 2.96
CA GLU A 6 0.49 41.11 3.63
C GLU A 6 1.72 40.48 2.95
N GLN A 7 2.85 41.19 2.98
CA GLN A 7 4.10 40.77 2.33
C GLN A 7 4.66 39.53 3.03
N VAL A 8 4.47 38.35 2.41
CA VAL A 8 5.06 37.08 2.88
C VAL A 8 6.59 37.15 2.78
N ILE A 9 7.27 36.73 3.83
CA ILE A 9 8.74 36.64 3.89
C ILE A 9 9.17 35.29 3.30
N GLU A 10 9.82 35.28 2.13
CA GLU A 10 10.26 34.02 1.53
C GLU A 10 11.57 33.53 2.14
N ARG A 11 12.46 34.46 2.52
CA ARG A 11 13.80 34.17 3.02
C ARG A 11 14.29 35.24 3.99
N PRO A 12 15.29 34.93 4.83
CA PRO A 12 15.78 35.90 5.83
C PRO A 12 16.30 37.21 5.25
N SER A 13 16.79 37.22 4.01
CA SER A 13 17.25 38.44 3.34
C SER A 13 16.14 39.44 3.01
N ASP A 14 14.89 39.02 3.07
CA ASP A 14 13.74 39.89 2.82
C ASP A 14 13.35 40.69 4.09
N LEU A 15 13.89 40.33 5.26
CA LEU A 15 13.68 41.04 6.51
C LEU A 15 14.31 42.44 6.48
N THR A 16 13.64 43.39 7.13
CA THR A 16 14.20 44.72 7.42
C THR A 16 13.96 45.10 8.87
N ALA A 17 14.83 45.92 9.46
CA ALA A 17 14.68 46.37 10.85
C ALA A 17 13.37 47.15 11.06
N ALA A 18 12.94 47.94 10.07
CA ALA A 18 11.67 48.67 10.10
C ALA A 18 10.46 47.72 10.09
N TRP A 19 10.49 46.67 9.28
CA TRP A 19 9.44 45.65 9.24
C TRP A 19 9.37 44.88 10.56
N LEU A 20 10.52 44.41 11.09
CA LEU A 20 10.61 43.72 12.37
C LEU A 20 10.04 44.58 13.51
N ALA A 21 10.37 45.88 13.56
CA ALA A 21 9.87 46.78 14.58
C ALA A 21 8.35 46.96 14.50
N ALA A 22 7.81 47.03 13.27
CA ALA A 22 6.39 47.18 13.03
C ALA A 22 5.59 45.93 13.46
N VAL A 23 6.01 44.73 13.04
CA VAL A 23 5.27 43.48 13.34
C VAL A 23 5.41 43.04 14.80
N ILE A 24 6.58 43.28 15.41
CA ILE A 24 6.79 42.99 16.85
C ILE A 24 6.05 44.03 17.72
N GLY A 25 5.83 45.23 17.20
CA GLY A 25 5.25 46.34 17.96
C GLY A 25 6.22 46.93 18.99
N ALA A 26 7.53 46.77 18.77
CA ALA A 26 8.58 47.27 19.64
C ALA A 26 9.76 47.83 18.83
N GLY A 27 10.40 48.88 19.34
CA GLY A 27 11.48 49.56 18.63
C GLY A 27 11.29 51.08 18.55
N PRO A 28 12.27 51.80 17.99
CA PRO A 28 13.01 51.42 16.78
C PRO A 28 14.10 50.34 16.98
N ILE A 29 14.12 49.38 16.05
CA ILE A 29 15.21 48.40 15.89
C ILE A 29 16.26 49.03 14.96
N GLU A 30 17.51 49.09 15.41
CA GLU A 30 18.63 49.66 14.66
C GLU A 30 19.22 48.64 13.69
N ASP A 31 19.43 47.40 14.17
CA ASP A 31 20.04 46.31 13.40
C ASP A 31 19.55 44.95 13.89
N PHE A 32 19.78 43.90 13.10
CA PHE A 32 19.49 42.52 13.46
C PHE A 32 20.51 41.55 12.86
N SER A 33 20.66 40.39 13.50
CA SER A 33 21.47 39.29 12.97
C SER A 33 20.64 38.02 12.86
N VAL A 34 20.92 37.21 11.85
CA VAL A 34 20.18 35.98 11.56
C VAL A 34 21.12 34.78 11.68
N GLU A 35 20.68 33.76 12.40
CA GLU A 35 21.38 32.48 12.56
C GLU A 35 20.43 31.34 12.22
N ARG A 36 20.82 30.44 11.30
CA ARG A 36 20.01 29.24 11.00
C ARG A 36 20.01 28.29 12.20
N ILE A 37 18.84 27.82 12.60
CA ILE A 37 18.65 26.91 13.73
C ILE A 37 17.78 25.71 13.31
N GLY A 38 17.94 24.59 14.01
CA GLY A 38 17.20 23.37 13.72
C GLY A 38 17.68 22.62 12.47
N THR A 39 17.10 21.45 12.25
CA THR A 39 17.46 20.51 11.15
C THR A 39 16.25 20.14 10.29
N GLY A 40 15.22 20.99 10.28
CA GLY A 40 13.96 20.74 9.59
C GLY A 40 14.16 20.45 8.10
N GLN A 41 13.45 19.43 7.61
CA GLN A 41 13.50 19.01 6.19
C GLN A 41 12.42 19.72 5.34
N MET A 42 11.26 20.04 5.93
CA MET A 42 10.11 20.67 5.25
C MET A 42 10.08 22.20 5.37
N SER A 43 10.79 22.75 6.35
CA SER A 43 10.87 24.20 6.60
C SER A 43 12.21 24.56 7.21
N GLU A 44 12.59 25.83 7.08
CA GLU A 44 13.82 26.38 7.64
C GLU A 44 13.50 27.34 8.78
N CYS A 45 14.23 27.21 9.89
CA CYS A 45 14.11 28.09 11.05
C CYS A 45 15.37 28.94 11.22
N TYR A 46 15.16 30.19 11.59
CA TYR A 46 16.21 31.19 11.77
C TYR A 46 15.96 31.97 13.05
N ARG A 47 16.96 32.00 13.95
CA ARG A 47 16.98 32.90 15.09
C ARG A 47 17.39 34.29 14.61
N VAL A 48 16.57 35.28 14.89
CA VAL A 48 16.80 36.70 14.58
C VAL A 48 17.07 37.43 15.89
N ARG A 49 18.31 37.84 16.14
CA ARG A 49 18.68 38.65 17.32
C ARG A 49 18.52 40.13 16.99
N LEU A 50 17.86 40.87 17.89
CA LEU A 50 17.45 42.25 17.65
C LEU A 50 18.33 43.23 18.43
N SER A 51 18.78 44.29 17.78
CA SER A 51 19.51 45.40 18.40
C SER A 51 18.64 46.65 18.40
N TYR A 52 18.20 47.08 19.58
CA TYR A 52 17.36 48.26 19.75
C TYR A 52 18.19 49.54 19.89
N ALA A 53 17.72 50.64 19.29
CA ALA A 53 18.46 51.91 19.25
C ALA A 53 18.62 52.59 20.63
N ASP A 54 17.80 52.23 21.64
CA ASP A 54 17.85 52.82 22.98
C ASP A 54 17.69 51.75 24.08
N ALA A 55 18.80 51.13 24.49
CA ALA A 55 18.81 50.02 25.45
C ALA A 55 18.24 50.36 26.84
N ALA A 56 18.04 51.64 27.18
CA ALA A 56 17.53 52.11 28.47
C ALA A 56 16.06 52.59 28.45
N GLY A 57 15.36 52.48 27.31
CA GLY A 57 13.98 52.91 27.16
C GLY A 57 12.94 51.90 27.69
N PRO A 58 11.74 52.35 28.14
CA PRO A 58 10.71 51.49 28.73
C PRO A 58 9.90 50.62 27.73
N ALA A 59 10.37 50.48 26.48
CA ALA A 59 9.64 49.81 25.39
C ALA A 59 10.54 48.90 24.52
N ASN A 60 11.52 48.22 25.12
CA ASN A 60 12.30 47.22 24.42
C ASN A 60 11.48 45.92 24.27
N GLY A 61 11.46 45.38 23.05
CA GLY A 61 10.80 44.11 22.75
C GLY A 61 11.70 42.91 23.07
N PRO A 62 11.39 41.72 22.54
CA PRO A 62 12.19 40.51 22.79
C PRO A 62 13.64 40.68 22.28
N GLU A 63 14.61 40.09 22.97
CA GLU A 63 16.02 40.10 22.53
C GLU A 63 16.22 39.32 21.21
N SER A 64 15.36 38.32 20.97
CA SER A 64 15.36 37.54 19.74
C SER A 64 13.99 36.94 19.44
N VAL A 65 13.77 36.66 18.15
CA VAL A 65 12.59 35.99 17.61
C VAL A 65 13.03 34.86 16.67
N VAL A 66 12.14 33.94 16.35
CA VAL A 66 12.38 32.85 15.40
C VAL A 66 11.55 33.10 14.16
N LEU A 67 12.21 33.21 13.01
CA LEU A 67 11.59 33.19 11.69
C LEU A 67 11.57 31.74 11.19
N LYS A 68 10.38 31.21 10.87
CA LYS A 68 10.20 29.94 10.17
C LYS A 68 9.66 30.24 8.77
N VAL A 69 10.28 29.69 7.74
CA VAL A 69 9.89 29.86 6.33
C VAL A 69 9.89 28.50 5.62
N ALA A 70 9.25 28.44 4.44
CA ALA A 70 9.27 27.24 3.59
C ALA A 70 10.70 26.80 3.24
N ALA A 71 10.90 25.49 3.02
CA ALA A 71 12.19 24.98 2.55
C ALA A 71 12.61 25.61 1.22
N THR A 72 13.92 25.85 1.07
CA THR A 72 14.50 26.35 -0.19
C THR A 72 14.49 25.29 -1.30
N ASP A 73 14.46 24.00 -0.93
CA ASP A 73 14.31 22.87 -1.86
C ASP A 73 12.89 22.84 -2.46
N PRO A 74 12.73 22.94 -3.79
CA PRO A 74 11.42 22.98 -4.44
C PRO A 74 10.56 21.73 -4.22
N VAL A 75 11.17 20.55 -4.09
CA VAL A 75 10.44 19.28 -3.90
C VAL A 75 9.83 19.25 -2.50
N SER A 76 10.65 19.52 -1.48
CA SER A 76 10.21 19.64 -0.09
C SER A 76 9.12 20.70 0.08
N ARG A 77 9.29 21.85 -0.58
CA ARG A 77 8.29 22.91 -0.61
C ARG A 77 6.96 22.44 -1.22
N GLN A 78 7.01 21.80 -2.40
CA GLN A 78 5.82 21.28 -3.07
C GLN A 78 5.10 20.20 -2.25
N THR A 79 5.85 19.30 -1.61
CA THR A 79 5.30 18.26 -0.74
C THR A 79 4.57 18.84 0.46
N GLY A 80 5.18 19.81 1.17
CA GLY A 80 4.53 20.47 2.30
C GLY A 80 3.26 21.23 1.90
N LEU A 81 3.23 21.85 0.72
CA LEU A 81 2.03 22.46 0.16
C LEU A 81 0.94 21.42 -0.17
N ALA A 82 1.29 20.35 -0.87
CA ALA A 82 0.36 19.29 -1.25
C ALA A 82 -0.30 18.63 -0.02
N LEU A 83 0.47 18.45 1.06
CA LEU A 83 -0.01 17.90 2.33
C LEU A 83 -0.72 18.95 3.21
N GLY A 84 -0.70 20.23 2.84
CA GLY A 84 -1.33 21.33 3.59
C GLY A 84 -0.61 21.73 4.88
N LEU A 85 0.65 21.33 5.06
CA LEU A 85 1.40 21.53 6.31
C LEU A 85 1.59 23.02 6.64
N TYR A 86 1.90 23.84 5.63
CA TYR A 86 2.15 25.27 5.82
C TYR A 86 0.89 26.05 6.18
N GLU A 87 -0.22 25.79 5.48
CA GLU A 87 -1.50 26.43 5.77
C GLU A 87 -1.97 26.09 7.19
N ARG A 88 -1.82 24.83 7.61
CA ARG A 88 -2.18 24.37 8.95
C ARG A 88 -1.43 25.11 10.05
N GLU A 89 -0.11 25.19 9.96
CA GLU A 89 0.69 25.83 10.99
C GLU A 89 0.42 27.34 11.06
N VAL A 90 0.32 28.01 9.91
CA VAL A 90 0.02 29.45 9.85
C VAL A 90 -1.35 29.77 10.43
N ARG A 91 -2.38 29.01 10.06
CA ARG A 91 -3.73 29.20 10.60
C ARG A 91 -3.83 28.80 12.07
N PHE A 92 -3.07 27.81 12.53
CA PHE A 92 -3.00 27.53 13.97
C PHE A 92 -2.51 28.76 14.74
N TYR A 93 -1.37 29.34 14.35
CA TYR A 93 -0.82 30.50 15.05
C TYR A 93 -1.67 31.77 14.90
N GLY A 94 -2.35 31.95 13.77
CA GLY A 94 -3.17 33.15 13.53
C GLY A 94 -4.61 33.07 14.04
N ASP A 95 -5.25 31.90 13.99
CA ASP A 95 -6.68 31.73 14.31
C ASP A 95 -6.93 30.98 15.63
N VAL A 96 -6.06 30.04 16.02
CA VAL A 96 -6.27 29.17 17.19
C VAL A 96 -5.44 29.62 18.39
N ALA A 97 -4.12 29.76 18.23
CA ALA A 97 -3.20 30.12 19.29
C ALA A 97 -3.57 31.40 20.07
N PRO A 98 -4.15 32.46 19.46
CA PRO A 98 -4.56 33.66 20.21
C PRO A 98 -5.67 33.41 21.23
N ARG A 99 -6.41 32.31 21.10
CA ARG A 99 -7.45 31.87 22.04
C ARG A 99 -6.87 30.99 23.16
N LEU A 100 -5.61 30.62 23.06
CA LEU A 100 -4.93 29.69 23.95
C LEU A 100 -3.82 30.39 24.77
N GLY A 101 -3.55 29.82 25.94
CA GLY A 101 -2.34 30.11 26.72
C GLY A 101 -1.48 28.85 26.84
N GLY A 102 -0.55 28.85 27.78
CA GLY A 102 0.27 27.66 28.08
C GLY A 102 1.52 27.59 27.21
N PRO A 103 1.84 26.43 26.59
CA PRO A 103 3.16 26.17 26.03
C PRO A 103 3.33 26.70 24.59
N ILE A 104 2.61 27.74 24.18
CA ILE A 104 2.69 28.28 22.81
C ILE A 104 3.52 29.57 22.82
N ALA A 105 4.44 29.67 21.86
CA ALA A 105 5.25 30.88 21.67
C ALA A 105 4.36 32.05 21.16
N PRO A 106 4.66 33.31 21.55
CA PRO A 106 3.99 34.46 20.95
C PRO A 106 4.18 34.44 19.43
N CYS A 107 3.11 34.71 18.69
CA CYS A 107 3.19 34.89 17.24
C CYS A 107 3.11 36.38 16.92
N TYR A 108 4.16 36.92 16.30
CA TYR A 108 4.25 38.31 15.86
C TYR A 108 3.77 38.48 14.41
N HIS A 109 3.97 37.47 13.57
CA HIS A 109 3.54 37.48 12.18
C HIS A 109 3.27 36.05 11.68
N ALA A 110 2.23 35.88 10.86
CA ALA A 110 1.84 34.59 10.29
C ALA A 110 1.18 34.81 8.93
N ALA A 111 1.85 34.38 7.85
CA ALA A 111 1.36 34.56 6.49
C ALA A 111 1.65 33.33 5.61
N VAL A 112 0.76 33.05 4.67
CA VAL A 112 0.89 31.96 3.70
C VAL A 112 0.29 32.37 2.37
N ASP A 113 1.02 32.10 1.29
CA ASP A 113 0.52 32.12 -0.07
C ASP A 113 0.31 30.67 -0.54
N THR A 114 -0.94 30.23 -0.51
CA THR A 114 -1.34 28.86 -0.88
C THR A 114 -1.19 28.58 -2.38
N SER A 115 -1.00 29.61 -3.22
CA SER A 115 -0.78 29.42 -4.66
C SER A 115 0.68 29.10 -4.99
N THR A 116 1.62 29.59 -4.18
CA THR A 116 3.06 29.40 -4.39
C THR A 116 3.71 28.46 -3.37
N GLY A 117 3.04 28.20 -2.24
CA GLY A 117 3.59 27.44 -1.12
C GLY A 117 4.62 28.20 -0.29
N VAL A 118 4.71 29.52 -0.48
CA VAL A 118 5.53 30.40 0.38
C VAL A 118 4.75 30.68 1.65
N PHE A 119 5.40 30.57 2.80
CA PHE A 119 4.82 30.95 4.08
C PHE A 119 5.91 31.49 4.99
N ASP A 120 5.49 32.27 5.99
CA ASP A 120 6.36 32.66 7.09
C ASP A 120 5.61 32.72 8.44
N LEU A 121 6.36 32.43 9.49
CA LEU A 121 5.97 32.62 10.88
C LEU A 121 7.09 33.35 11.61
N LEU A 122 6.76 34.44 12.29
CA LEU A 122 7.65 35.13 13.21
C LEU A 122 7.18 34.88 14.64
N LEU A 123 7.89 34.01 15.36
CA LEU A 123 7.53 33.52 16.69
C LEU A 123 8.50 34.05 17.76
N GLY A 124 8.07 34.13 19.01
CA GLY A 124 8.97 34.41 20.13
C GLY A 124 9.99 33.28 20.32
N ASP A 125 11.24 33.66 20.60
CA ASP A 125 12.27 32.69 20.93
C ASP A 125 12.01 32.09 22.32
N ALA A 126 12.16 30.77 22.46
CA ALA A 126 11.99 30.07 23.72
C ALA A 126 13.25 30.11 24.61
N GLY A 127 14.34 30.72 24.14
CA GLY A 127 15.58 30.87 24.89
C GLY A 127 15.38 31.48 26.29
N PRO A 128 16.07 30.99 27.34
CA PRO A 128 16.97 29.84 27.38
C PRO A 128 16.25 28.49 27.64
N ALA A 129 15.57 27.91 26.65
CA ALA A 129 15.02 26.55 26.73
C ALA A 129 15.93 25.50 26.06
N VAL A 130 15.81 24.25 26.51
CA VAL A 130 16.54 23.07 25.99
C VAL A 130 15.55 22.10 25.37
N VAL A 131 15.86 21.60 24.17
CA VAL A 131 15.04 20.60 23.47
C VAL A 131 15.05 19.28 24.23
N GLY A 132 13.91 18.59 24.25
CA GLY A 132 13.83 17.21 24.71
C GLY A 132 14.64 16.26 23.80
N ASP A 133 14.91 15.05 24.28
CA ASP A 133 15.56 14.00 23.49
C ASP A 133 14.68 12.76 23.50
N GLU A 134 14.04 12.49 22.37
CA GLU A 134 13.11 11.36 22.22
C GLU A 134 13.80 10.01 22.49
N ILE A 135 15.06 9.87 22.11
CA ILE A 135 15.80 8.62 22.28
C ILE A 135 16.13 8.40 23.76
N ALA A 136 16.65 9.42 24.43
CA ALA A 136 16.98 9.34 25.85
C ALA A 136 15.72 9.18 26.72
N GLY A 137 14.64 9.86 26.36
CA GLY A 137 13.41 9.95 27.15
C GLY A 137 13.47 11.10 28.17
N ALA A 138 12.29 11.50 28.63
CA ALA A 138 12.11 12.57 29.59
C ALA A 138 12.32 12.11 31.04
N THR A 139 12.67 13.06 31.90
CA THR A 139 12.49 12.90 33.35
C THR A 139 11.00 12.88 33.71
N ILE A 140 10.67 12.38 34.91
CA ILE A 140 9.28 12.36 35.40
C ILE A 140 8.71 13.78 35.53
N GLU A 141 9.54 14.74 35.93
CA GLU A 141 9.17 16.16 36.03
C GLU A 141 8.81 16.74 34.66
N GLN A 142 9.62 16.46 33.64
CA GLN A 142 9.34 16.86 32.26
C GLN A 142 8.08 16.18 31.71
N ALA A 143 7.91 14.88 31.97
CA ALA A 143 6.72 14.15 31.54
C ALA A 143 5.44 14.67 32.19
N ARG A 144 5.48 14.95 33.49
CA ARG A 144 4.36 15.58 34.20
C ARG A 144 4.06 16.98 33.64
N LEU A 145 5.09 17.78 33.37
CA LEU A 145 4.93 19.11 32.78
C LEU A 145 4.27 19.03 31.40
N GLY A 146 4.74 18.14 30.51
CA GLY A 146 4.15 17.91 29.19
C GLY A 146 2.68 17.50 29.28
N ALA A 147 2.35 16.53 30.14
CA ALA A 147 0.97 16.09 30.34
C ALA A 147 0.06 17.22 30.87
N VAL A 148 0.55 18.05 31.80
CA VAL A 148 -0.22 19.17 32.35
C VAL A 148 -0.45 20.27 31.30
N GLU A 149 0.58 20.66 30.56
CA GLU A 149 0.44 21.71 29.54
C GLU A 149 -0.44 21.23 28.37
N LEU A 150 -0.38 19.95 28.00
CA LEU A 150 -1.31 19.37 27.03
C LEU A 150 -2.76 19.43 27.52
N GLY A 151 -3.01 19.11 28.80
CA GLY A 151 -4.34 19.23 29.39
C GLY A 151 -4.88 20.67 29.34
N ARG A 152 -4.02 21.67 29.59
CA ARG A 152 -4.37 23.09 29.48
C ARG A 152 -4.67 23.53 28.05
N LEU A 153 -3.98 22.97 27.06
CA LEU A 153 -4.25 23.22 25.64
C LEU A 153 -5.59 22.62 25.21
N HIS A 154 -5.87 21.39 25.62
CA HIS A 154 -7.07 20.66 25.20
C HIS A 154 -8.34 21.15 25.91
N GLY A 155 -8.26 21.53 27.19
CA GLY A 155 -9.42 21.90 28.01
C GLY A 155 -10.36 22.93 27.36
N PRO A 156 -9.87 24.09 26.89
CA PRO A 156 -10.70 25.13 26.26
C PRO A 156 -11.28 24.78 24.89
N LEU A 157 -10.69 23.82 24.17
CA LEU A 157 -11.05 23.49 22.79
C LEU A 157 -11.83 22.18 22.65
N LEU A 158 -11.96 21.41 23.72
CA LEU A 158 -12.63 20.13 23.67
C LEU A 158 -14.09 20.28 23.20
N GLY A 159 -14.44 19.64 22.09
CA GLY A 159 -15.78 19.72 21.49
C GLY A 159 -16.12 21.05 20.82
N ASP A 160 -15.16 21.92 20.50
CA ASP A 160 -15.41 23.15 19.73
C ASP A 160 -15.83 22.85 18.28
N VAL A 161 -17.14 22.93 18.03
CA VAL A 161 -17.75 22.66 16.71
C VAL A 161 -17.24 23.58 15.59
N SER A 162 -16.77 24.79 15.91
CA SER A 162 -16.29 25.72 14.87
C SER A 162 -14.97 25.26 14.23
N LEU A 163 -14.13 24.56 15.00
CA LEU A 163 -12.88 23.96 14.48
C LEU A 163 -13.17 22.63 13.78
N ALA A 164 -14.20 21.90 14.21
CA ALA A 164 -14.66 20.67 13.55
C ALA A 164 -15.14 20.89 12.10
N GLU A 165 -15.57 22.10 11.73
CA GLU A 165 -16.05 22.41 10.38
C GLU A 165 -14.98 23.09 9.50
N ALA A 166 -13.78 23.35 10.01
CA ALA A 166 -12.72 24.06 9.30
C ALA A 166 -12.03 23.18 8.23
N PRO A 167 -12.18 23.45 6.91
CA PRO A 167 -11.65 22.57 5.87
C PRO A 167 -10.12 22.51 5.81
N TRP A 168 -9.44 23.57 6.29
CA TRP A 168 -7.98 23.62 6.37
C TRP A 168 -7.43 22.70 7.47
N LEU A 169 -8.23 22.39 8.49
CA LEU A 169 -7.87 21.57 9.64
C LEU A 169 -8.30 20.11 9.43
N ASN A 170 -9.52 19.89 8.92
CA ASN A 170 -10.09 18.58 8.61
C ASN A 170 -9.85 18.16 7.16
N ARG A 171 -8.69 17.56 6.90
CA ARG A 171 -8.43 16.87 5.62
C ARG A 171 -8.35 15.37 5.89
N GLU A 172 -8.97 14.57 5.03
CA GLU A 172 -8.86 13.12 5.11
C GLU A 172 -7.38 12.70 4.99
N ALA A 173 -6.92 11.92 5.96
CA ALA A 173 -5.62 11.25 5.83
C ALA A 173 -5.79 10.13 4.81
N PRO A 174 -4.88 9.99 3.82
CA PRO A 174 -5.06 9.00 2.76
C PRO A 174 -4.86 7.55 3.24
N LEU A 175 -4.49 7.33 4.50
CA LEU A 175 -4.13 6.04 5.08
C LEU A 175 -5.30 5.06 5.13
N SER A 176 -5.12 3.91 4.49
CA SER A 176 -6.07 2.79 4.41
C SER A 176 -5.35 1.45 4.50
N GLN A 177 -6.10 0.35 4.63
CA GLN A 177 -5.59 -1.01 4.59
C GLN A 177 -4.68 -1.25 3.37
N ALA A 178 -5.08 -0.75 2.19
CA ALA A 178 -4.36 -0.89 0.95
C ALA A 178 -2.98 -0.20 0.95
N MET A 179 -2.80 0.86 1.75
CA MET A 179 -1.53 1.55 1.87
C MET A 179 -0.68 1.06 3.05
N ILE A 180 -1.29 0.80 4.21
CA ILE A 180 -0.53 0.37 5.39
C ILE A 180 0.08 -1.03 5.21
N THR A 181 -0.59 -1.91 4.45
CA THR A 181 -0.11 -3.29 4.19
C THR A 181 1.25 -3.31 3.49
N PRO A 182 1.43 -2.68 2.32
CA PRO A 182 2.75 -2.64 1.66
C PRO A 182 3.79 -1.82 2.45
N LEU A 183 3.38 -0.75 3.15
CA LEU A 183 4.31 -0.01 4.03
C LEU A 183 4.83 -0.88 5.17
N TYR A 184 3.98 -1.69 5.79
CA TYR A 184 4.39 -2.64 6.82
C TYR A 184 5.28 -3.74 6.26
N ALA A 185 4.99 -4.28 5.07
CA ALA A 185 5.86 -5.25 4.42
C ALA A 185 7.28 -4.70 4.22
N GLY A 186 7.41 -3.47 3.69
CA GLY A 186 8.70 -2.78 3.56
C GLY A 186 9.35 -2.48 4.91
N PHE A 187 8.56 -2.17 5.95
CA PHE A 187 9.06 -1.98 7.32
C PHE A 187 9.68 -3.26 7.88
N VAL A 188 9.01 -4.41 7.71
CA VAL A 188 9.52 -5.72 8.14
C VAL A 188 10.76 -6.13 7.35
N GLU A 189 10.78 -5.88 6.04
CA GLU A 189 11.98 -6.11 5.22
C GLU A 189 13.17 -5.29 5.74
N ARG A 190 12.93 -4.03 6.12
CA ARG A 190 13.99 -3.12 6.58
C ARG A 190 14.48 -3.39 8.00
N TYR A 191 13.56 -3.68 8.92
CA TYR A 191 13.84 -3.69 10.36
C TYR A 191 13.49 -5.01 11.06
N GLY A 192 13.01 -6.03 10.33
CA GLY A 192 12.44 -7.26 10.90
C GLY A 192 13.26 -7.90 12.01
N ASP A 193 14.58 -7.97 11.84
CA ASP A 193 15.51 -8.57 12.82
C ASP A 193 15.63 -7.77 14.13
N GLN A 194 15.21 -6.50 14.12
CA GLN A 194 15.23 -5.60 15.28
C GLN A 194 13.87 -5.54 16.00
N ILE A 195 12.82 -6.14 15.44
CA ILE A 195 11.47 -6.14 16.02
C ILE A 195 11.34 -7.34 16.96
N ALA A 196 11.05 -7.10 18.24
CA ALA A 196 10.78 -8.19 19.18
C ALA A 196 9.50 -8.96 18.79
N PRO A 197 9.42 -10.28 19.03
CA PRO A 197 8.27 -11.10 18.62
C PRO A 197 6.91 -10.56 19.09
N GLU A 198 6.82 -10.08 20.33
CA GLU A 198 5.63 -9.49 20.91
C GLU A 198 5.21 -8.18 20.23
N HIS A 199 6.18 -7.36 19.79
CA HIS A 199 5.92 -6.12 19.06
C HIS A 199 5.51 -6.42 17.62
N ARG A 200 6.07 -7.48 17.01
CA ARG A 200 5.63 -7.98 15.71
C ARG A 200 4.16 -8.37 15.72
N VAL A 201 3.71 -9.06 16.76
CA VAL A 201 2.28 -9.39 16.95
C VAL A 201 1.42 -8.13 17.05
N VAL A 202 1.89 -7.08 17.74
CA VAL A 202 1.16 -5.80 17.81
C VAL A 202 1.00 -5.19 16.42
N CYS A 203 2.09 -5.10 15.65
CA CYS A 203 2.07 -4.56 14.30
C CYS A 203 1.15 -5.38 13.38
N GLU A 204 1.30 -6.70 13.36
CA GLU A 204 0.50 -7.59 12.51
C GLU A 204 -0.99 -7.51 12.84
N ARG A 205 -1.36 -7.46 14.12
CA ARG A 205 -2.77 -7.32 14.52
C ARG A 205 -3.37 -5.97 14.16
N LEU A 206 -2.61 -4.89 14.32
CA LEU A 206 -3.04 -3.56 13.91
C LEU A 206 -3.22 -3.50 12.39
N VAL A 207 -2.21 -3.95 11.63
CA VAL A 207 -2.23 -3.96 10.17
C VAL A 207 -3.37 -4.82 9.66
N ALA A 208 -3.61 -6.01 10.21
CA ALA A 208 -4.69 -6.89 9.75
C ALA A 208 -6.11 -6.36 10.02
N ALA A 209 -6.27 -5.40 10.95
CA ALA A 209 -7.56 -4.85 11.35
C ALA A 209 -7.70 -3.36 11.04
N PHE A 210 -6.86 -2.81 10.15
CA PHE A 210 -6.62 -1.38 10.07
C PHE A 210 -7.87 -0.56 9.70
N ASP A 211 -8.56 -0.93 8.62
CA ASP A 211 -9.78 -0.22 8.20
C ASP A 211 -10.89 -0.35 9.25
N GLY A 212 -11.01 -1.53 9.87
CA GLY A 212 -11.95 -1.74 10.96
C GLY A 212 -11.63 -0.87 12.18
N TYR A 213 -10.34 -0.72 12.52
CA TYR A 213 -9.87 0.14 13.60
C TYR A 213 -10.21 1.61 13.30
N LEU A 214 -9.92 2.10 12.09
CA LEU A 214 -10.26 3.47 11.68
C LEU A 214 -11.78 3.73 11.75
N ALA A 215 -12.59 2.80 11.24
CA ALA A 215 -14.05 2.90 11.29
C ALA A 215 -14.56 2.94 12.75
N GLN A 216 -14.02 2.08 13.62
CA GLN A 216 -14.40 2.05 15.02
C GLN A 216 -14.03 3.35 15.75
N GLU A 217 -12.87 3.93 15.46
CA GLU A 217 -12.45 5.21 16.07
C GLU A 217 -13.26 6.40 15.55
N ALA A 218 -13.66 6.40 14.27
CA ALA A 218 -14.60 7.38 13.74
C ALA A 218 -15.96 7.31 14.46
N GLU A 219 -16.55 6.11 14.56
CA GLU A 219 -17.81 5.91 15.28
C GLU A 219 -17.71 6.23 16.79
N ALA A 220 -16.57 5.93 17.42
CA ALA A 220 -16.35 6.21 18.84
C ALA A 220 -16.26 7.73 19.07
N SER A 221 -15.61 8.45 18.15
CA SER A 221 -15.48 9.91 18.19
C SER A 221 -16.85 10.58 18.10
N GLU A 222 -17.71 10.13 17.17
CA GLU A 222 -19.08 10.63 17.02
C GLU A 222 -19.95 10.36 18.26
N ARG A 223 -19.89 9.14 18.80
CA ARG A 223 -20.74 8.74 19.93
C ARG A 223 -20.32 9.37 21.26
N ARG A 224 -19.02 9.55 21.49
CA ARG A 224 -18.49 10.01 22.79
C ARG A 224 -18.19 11.51 22.83
N GLY A 225 -18.20 12.20 21.69
CA GLY A 225 -17.91 13.63 21.63
C GLY A 225 -16.47 13.98 22.05
N LEU A 226 -15.53 13.03 21.92
CA LEU A 226 -14.13 13.16 22.35
C LEU A 226 -13.24 13.79 21.28
N GLN A 227 -13.78 14.72 20.49
CA GLN A 227 -13.00 15.41 19.47
C GLN A 227 -12.40 16.71 20.02
N GLY A 228 -11.19 17.01 19.57
CA GLY A 228 -10.46 18.20 19.96
C GLY A 228 -9.29 18.47 19.04
N LEU A 229 -8.53 19.49 19.39
CA LEU A 229 -7.27 19.81 18.72
C LEU A 229 -6.28 18.66 18.95
N VAL A 230 -5.63 18.21 17.87
CA VAL A 230 -4.57 17.23 17.92
C VAL A 230 -3.35 17.86 17.25
N HIS A 231 -2.26 18.02 18.00
CA HIS A 231 -0.95 18.41 17.47
C HIS A 231 -0.45 17.38 16.46
N GLY A 232 -0.60 16.08 16.74
CA GLY A 232 -0.27 15.00 15.80
C GLY A 232 1.21 14.61 15.74
N ASP A 233 2.08 15.34 16.43
CA ASP A 233 3.50 14.98 16.65
C ASP A 233 3.98 15.51 18.02
N TYR A 234 3.16 15.32 19.06
CA TYR A 234 3.43 15.81 20.42
C TYR A 234 4.48 14.94 21.15
N ARG A 235 5.75 15.10 20.76
CA ARG A 235 6.91 14.32 21.24
C ARG A 235 8.05 15.22 21.72
N LEU A 236 9.06 14.64 22.39
CA LEU A 236 10.11 15.39 23.08
C LEU A 236 10.97 16.27 22.18
N ASP A 237 11.23 15.81 20.94
CA ASP A 237 12.00 16.59 19.97
C ASP A 237 11.28 17.89 19.55
N ASN A 238 9.96 17.97 19.77
CA ASN A 238 9.11 19.16 19.54
C ASN A 238 8.81 19.95 20.83
N MET A 239 9.51 19.63 21.92
CA MET A 239 9.32 20.24 23.24
C MET A 239 10.59 20.95 23.71
N LEU A 240 10.48 22.25 23.98
CA LEU A 240 11.55 23.09 24.51
C LEU A 240 11.28 23.37 25.99
N PHE A 241 12.05 22.74 26.87
CA PHE A 241 11.92 22.88 28.33
C PHE A 241 12.69 24.11 28.81
N GLY A 242 11.98 25.05 29.44
CA GLY A 242 12.57 26.29 29.95
C GLY A 242 13.56 26.05 31.07
N THR A 243 14.67 26.78 31.05
CA THR A 243 15.63 26.85 32.18
C THR A 243 15.53 28.19 32.90
N ASP A 244 16.38 28.43 33.90
CA ASP A 244 16.37 29.67 34.67
C ASP A 244 16.44 30.91 33.77
N GLY A 245 15.42 31.76 33.85
CA GLY A 245 15.29 32.96 33.02
C GLY A 245 14.44 32.78 31.75
N ALA A 246 13.92 31.59 31.46
CA ALA A 246 12.96 31.39 30.38
C ALA A 246 11.56 31.92 30.73
N ASP A 247 10.90 32.52 29.74
CA ASP A 247 9.54 33.06 29.87
C ASP A 247 8.48 31.97 30.12
N ARG A 248 8.77 30.73 29.74
CA ARG A 248 7.85 29.59 29.82
C ARG A 248 8.59 28.36 30.33
N ALA A 249 7.88 27.55 31.11
CA ALA A 249 8.40 26.25 31.57
C ALA A 249 8.50 25.23 30.42
N LEU A 250 7.60 25.33 29.43
CA LEU A 250 7.58 24.49 28.24
C LEU A 250 7.11 25.34 27.05
N THR A 251 7.75 25.17 25.90
CA THR A 251 7.27 25.65 24.61
C THR A 251 7.17 24.46 23.65
N VAL A 252 5.99 24.24 23.09
CA VAL A 252 5.69 23.20 22.10
C VAL A 252 5.72 23.84 20.71
N VAL A 253 6.51 23.26 19.82
CA VAL A 253 6.76 23.78 18.48
C VAL A 253 6.33 22.77 17.42
N ASP A 254 6.32 23.21 16.16
CA ASP A 254 6.03 22.39 14.98
C ASP A 254 4.57 21.91 14.86
N TRP A 255 3.64 22.88 14.77
CA TRP A 255 2.21 22.64 14.66
C TRP A 255 1.75 22.33 13.23
N GLN A 256 2.64 21.85 12.37
CA GLN A 256 2.35 21.58 10.95
C GLN A 256 1.45 20.36 10.72
N THR A 257 1.42 19.42 11.68
CA THR A 257 0.56 18.23 11.68
C THR A 257 -0.76 18.45 12.43
N VAL A 258 -1.05 19.70 12.84
CA VAL A 258 -2.26 20.00 13.59
C VAL A 258 -3.51 19.60 12.82
N SER A 259 -4.42 18.95 13.54
CA SER A 259 -5.67 18.43 12.99
C SER A 259 -6.77 18.50 14.05
N TRP A 260 -7.97 18.15 13.62
CA TRP A 260 -9.10 17.94 14.51
C TRP A 260 -9.46 16.47 14.50
N GLY A 261 -9.47 15.85 15.67
CA GLY A 261 -9.58 14.40 15.78
C GLY A 261 -9.77 13.95 17.22
N PRO A 262 -9.52 12.66 17.53
CA PRO A 262 -9.63 12.16 18.89
C PRO A 262 -8.70 12.94 19.85
N ALA A 263 -9.26 13.66 20.80
CA ALA A 263 -8.52 14.61 21.66
C ALA A 263 -7.45 13.96 22.57
N LEU A 264 -7.41 12.63 22.62
CA LEU A 264 -6.47 11.86 23.44
C LEU A 264 -5.34 11.24 22.62
N THR A 265 -5.28 11.47 21.30
CA THR A 265 -4.21 11.02 20.42
C THR A 265 -2.85 11.52 20.89
N ASP A 266 -2.70 12.82 21.17
CA ASP A 266 -1.41 13.38 21.62
C ASP A 266 -0.97 12.86 22.98
N LEU A 267 -1.91 12.67 23.92
CA LEU A 267 -1.58 12.13 25.23
C LEU A 267 -1.14 10.66 25.11
N ALA A 268 -1.80 9.88 24.26
CA ALA A 268 -1.42 8.50 24.00
C ALA A 268 -0.06 8.40 23.32
N TYR A 269 0.17 9.23 22.30
CA TYR A 269 1.44 9.32 21.61
C TYR A 269 2.57 9.72 22.58
N PHE A 270 2.39 10.81 23.33
CA PHE A 270 3.37 11.28 24.30
C PHE A 270 3.71 10.24 25.36
N LEU A 271 2.70 9.66 26.03
CA LEU A 271 2.93 8.62 27.03
C LEU A 271 3.61 7.40 26.41
N GLY A 272 3.29 7.06 25.17
CA GLY A 272 3.83 5.90 24.48
C GLY A 272 5.29 6.01 24.04
N CYS A 273 5.89 7.21 23.97
CA CYS A 273 7.28 7.38 23.54
C CYS A 273 8.15 8.22 24.47
N ALA A 274 7.60 9.23 25.14
CA ALA A 274 8.39 10.24 25.87
C ALA A 274 9.08 9.70 27.13
N LEU A 275 8.69 8.54 27.65
CA LEU A 275 9.26 7.95 28.86
C LEU A 275 9.92 6.59 28.58
N PRO A 276 11.00 6.23 29.28
CA PRO A 276 11.41 4.84 29.40
C PRO A 276 10.22 3.97 29.88
N THR A 277 10.10 2.75 29.33
CA THR A 277 8.93 1.87 29.58
C THR A 277 8.65 1.66 31.08
N GLU A 278 9.69 1.48 31.89
CA GLU A 278 9.53 1.22 33.33
C GLU A 278 9.01 2.44 34.10
N ASP A 279 9.57 3.62 33.79
CA ASP A 279 9.13 4.89 34.36
C ASP A 279 7.67 5.18 34.00
N ARG A 280 7.28 4.91 32.74
CA ARG A 280 5.88 5.01 32.29
C ARG A 280 4.99 4.12 33.14
N ARG A 281 5.33 2.83 33.31
CA ARG A 281 4.53 1.88 34.10
C ARG A 281 4.35 2.33 35.54
N GLN A 282 5.41 2.80 36.18
CA GLN A 282 5.38 3.25 37.56
C GLN A 282 4.51 4.49 37.76
N HIS A 283 4.50 5.41 36.79
CA HIS A 283 3.88 6.74 36.93
C HIS A 283 2.61 6.95 36.09
N TYR A 284 2.16 5.93 35.33
CA TYR A 284 1.10 6.02 34.34
C TYR A 284 -0.17 6.70 34.86
N ASP A 285 -0.74 6.17 35.95
CA ASP A 285 -1.97 6.68 36.54
C ASP A 285 -1.82 8.11 37.08
N ALA A 286 -0.63 8.48 37.57
CA ALA A 286 -0.36 9.82 38.06
C ALA A 286 -0.29 10.84 36.92
N LEU A 287 0.24 10.45 35.77
CA LEU A 287 0.29 11.27 34.56
C LEU A 287 -1.10 11.47 33.95
N LEU A 288 -1.91 10.40 33.86
CA LEU A 288 -3.30 10.51 33.42
C LEU A 288 -4.12 11.44 34.32
N ARG A 289 -3.95 11.34 35.65
CA ARG A 289 -4.58 12.26 36.60
C ARG A 289 -4.11 13.70 36.41
N ALA A 290 -2.80 13.92 36.24
CA ALA A 290 -2.26 15.27 36.06
C ALA A 290 -2.81 15.94 34.78
N TYR A 291 -2.91 15.19 33.68
CA TYR A 291 -3.57 15.66 32.46
C TYR A 291 -5.05 15.96 32.70
N HIS A 292 -5.79 15.03 33.32
CA HIS A 292 -7.22 15.18 33.57
C HIS A 292 -7.55 16.39 34.44
N GLU A 293 -6.79 16.59 35.53
CA GLU A 293 -6.91 17.78 36.39
C GLU A 293 -6.64 19.07 35.61
N ALA A 294 -5.68 19.05 34.68
CA ALA A 294 -5.28 20.20 33.87
C ALA A 294 -6.29 20.57 32.78
N LEU A 295 -7.17 19.65 32.36
CA LEU A 295 -8.32 19.98 31.48
C LEU A 295 -9.27 21.01 32.10
N GLY A 296 -9.24 21.16 33.44
CA GLY A 296 -10.05 22.11 34.19
C GLY A 296 -11.44 21.57 34.55
N SER A 297 -12.08 22.21 35.54
CA SER A 297 -13.33 21.73 36.15
C SER A 297 -14.54 21.72 35.22
N ALA A 298 -14.45 22.36 34.06
CA ALA A 298 -15.51 22.40 33.05
C ALA A 298 -15.46 21.21 32.09
N THR A 299 -14.43 20.35 32.17
CA THR A 299 -14.30 19.21 31.26
C THR A 299 -15.44 18.21 31.47
N PRO A 300 -16.08 17.72 30.40
CA PRO A 300 -17.05 16.64 30.48
C PRO A 300 -16.40 15.26 30.70
N LEU A 301 -15.07 15.16 30.61
CA LEU A 301 -14.36 13.88 30.67
C LEU A 301 -14.16 13.42 32.10
N THR A 302 -14.41 12.15 32.35
CA THR A 302 -13.93 11.48 33.56
C THR A 302 -12.50 10.98 33.36
N LEU A 303 -11.80 10.69 34.45
CA LEU A 303 -10.49 10.03 34.38
C LEU A 303 -10.56 8.67 33.65
N ALA A 304 -11.69 7.96 33.76
CA ALA A 304 -11.91 6.71 33.04
C ALA A 304 -12.03 6.91 31.53
N ASP A 305 -12.68 8.00 31.09
CA ASP A 305 -12.74 8.36 29.66
C ASP A 305 -11.35 8.70 29.11
N VAL A 306 -10.53 9.40 29.91
CA VAL A 306 -9.13 9.68 29.57
C VAL A 306 -8.34 8.38 29.43
N ALA A 307 -8.44 7.47 30.39
CA ALA A 307 -7.72 6.19 30.34
C ALA A 307 -8.13 5.33 29.13
N GLU A 308 -9.44 5.23 28.86
CA GLU A 308 -9.96 4.45 27.72
C GLU A 308 -9.62 5.08 26.38
N GLY A 309 -9.68 6.40 26.25
CA GLY A 309 -9.29 7.07 25.01
C GLY A 309 -7.78 6.98 24.75
N VAL A 310 -6.95 7.11 25.79
CA VAL A 310 -5.50 6.86 25.68
C VAL A 310 -5.21 5.43 25.26
N ARG A 311 -5.91 4.44 25.85
CA ARG A 311 -5.78 3.03 25.46
C ARG A 311 -6.07 2.84 23.98
N ARG A 312 -7.20 3.32 23.48
CA ARG A 312 -7.60 3.21 22.07
C ARG A 312 -6.62 3.89 21.12
N GLN A 313 -6.13 5.05 21.50
CA GLN A 313 -5.24 5.86 20.66
C GLN A 313 -3.75 5.46 20.76
N SER A 314 -3.39 4.49 21.60
CA SER A 314 -2.00 4.02 21.75
C SER A 314 -1.41 3.43 20.46
N PHE A 315 -2.25 2.97 19.52
CA PHE A 315 -1.81 2.50 18.20
C PHE A 315 -1.25 3.60 17.30
N PHE A 316 -1.60 4.87 17.55
CA PHE A 316 -1.14 6.00 16.73
C PHE A 316 0.38 6.06 16.60
N GLY A 317 1.09 5.85 17.70
CA GLY A 317 2.55 5.82 17.68
C GLY A 317 3.16 4.62 16.93
N VAL A 318 2.50 3.46 16.98
CA VAL A 318 2.89 2.28 16.18
C VAL A 318 2.73 2.59 14.68
N MET A 319 1.60 3.19 14.30
CA MET A 319 1.36 3.63 12.92
C MET A 319 2.43 4.63 12.45
N MET A 320 2.71 5.65 13.27
CA MET A 320 3.71 6.67 12.96
C MET A 320 5.12 6.07 12.79
N ALA A 321 5.53 5.13 13.66
CA ALA A 321 6.82 4.46 13.51
C ALA A 321 6.95 3.69 12.18
N ILE A 322 5.88 2.97 11.78
CA ILE A 322 5.84 2.23 10.52
C ILE A 322 5.87 3.18 9.32
N VAL A 323 4.92 4.12 9.27
CA VAL A 323 4.70 4.98 8.09
C VAL A 323 5.86 5.96 7.92
N SER A 324 6.23 6.70 8.98
CA SER A 324 7.24 7.75 8.86
C SER A 324 8.60 7.18 8.47
N SER A 325 9.01 6.03 9.03
CA SER A 325 10.30 5.42 8.69
C SER A 325 10.40 4.95 7.25
N MET A 326 9.27 4.69 6.57
CA MET A 326 9.22 4.33 5.16
C MET A 326 9.23 5.54 4.22
N LEU A 327 8.82 6.71 4.69
CA LEU A 327 8.64 7.91 3.87
C LEU A 327 9.77 8.95 4.00
N VAL A 328 10.61 8.85 5.03
CA VAL A 328 11.74 9.79 5.23
C VAL A 328 13.08 9.20 4.83
N GLU A 329 14.05 10.07 4.57
CA GLU A 329 15.44 9.67 4.29
C GLU A 329 16.03 8.91 5.49
N ARG A 330 16.80 7.86 5.18
CA ARG A 330 17.43 7.02 6.20
C ARG A 330 18.65 7.69 6.79
N THR A 331 18.73 7.66 8.12
CA THR A 331 19.91 8.07 8.89
C THR A 331 20.06 7.16 10.10
N ASP A 332 21.28 6.93 10.59
CA ASP A 332 21.50 6.06 11.75
C ASP A 332 20.72 6.53 12.99
N ARG A 333 20.66 7.84 13.23
CA ARG A 333 19.86 8.42 14.33
C ARG A 333 18.35 8.23 14.08
N GLY A 334 17.89 8.43 12.84
CA GLY A 334 16.48 8.25 12.47
C GLY A 334 16.03 6.80 12.67
N ASP A 335 16.82 5.82 12.21
CA ASP A 335 16.55 4.40 12.39
C ASP A 335 16.50 4.06 13.90
N GLN A 336 17.45 4.56 14.69
CA GLN A 336 17.44 4.37 16.16
C GLN A 336 16.20 4.98 16.83
N MET A 337 15.79 6.18 16.40
CA MET A 337 14.61 6.86 16.90
C MET A 337 13.35 6.06 16.60
N PHE A 338 13.13 5.65 15.33
CA PHE A 338 11.94 4.89 14.93
C PHE A 338 11.85 3.53 15.63
N MET A 339 12.97 2.83 15.81
CA MET A 339 12.97 1.56 16.55
C MET A 339 12.73 1.75 18.06
N THR A 340 13.20 2.87 18.63
CA THR A 340 12.89 3.24 20.02
C THR A 340 11.40 3.56 20.18
N MET A 341 10.84 4.35 19.28
CA MET A 341 9.41 4.69 19.25
C MET A 341 8.56 3.43 19.08
N LEU A 342 8.85 2.57 18.10
CA LEU A 342 8.11 1.33 17.88
C LEU A 342 8.06 0.49 19.16
N ARG A 343 9.21 0.24 19.77
CA ARG A 343 9.31 -0.55 21.00
C ARG A 343 8.44 0.04 22.12
N ARG A 344 8.61 1.34 22.43
CA ARG A 344 7.90 1.97 23.55
C ARG A 344 6.38 2.04 23.32
N HIS A 345 5.95 2.32 22.08
CA HIS A 345 4.53 2.32 21.72
C HIS A 345 3.92 0.92 21.75
N CYS A 346 4.63 -0.10 21.26
CA CYS A 346 4.16 -1.48 21.36
C CYS A 346 4.06 -1.93 22.84
N ASP A 347 5.02 -1.57 23.69
CA ASP A 347 4.93 -1.81 25.14
C ASP A 347 3.70 -1.11 25.75
N HIS A 348 3.38 0.11 25.29
CA HIS A 348 2.21 0.86 25.76
C HIS A 348 0.89 0.21 25.34
N VAL A 349 0.80 -0.26 24.09
CA VAL A 349 -0.33 -1.06 23.58
C VAL A 349 -0.53 -2.32 24.41
N LEU A 350 0.56 -3.04 24.73
CA LEU A 350 0.50 -4.28 25.50
C LEU A 350 0.11 -4.02 26.96
N ASP A 351 0.72 -3.04 27.62
CA ASP A 351 0.44 -2.72 29.04
C ASP A 351 -0.99 -2.23 29.27
N THR A 352 -1.60 -1.59 28.28
CA THR A 352 -2.99 -1.11 28.36
C THR A 352 -4.00 -2.10 27.81
N ASP A 353 -3.56 -3.29 27.36
CA ASP A 353 -4.39 -4.29 26.68
C ASP A 353 -5.17 -3.67 25.49
N ALA A 354 -4.58 -2.69 24.79
CA ALA A 354 -5.24 -2.03 23.66
C ALA A 354 -5.51 -2.99 22.50
N LEU A 355 -4.74 -4.08 22.40
CA LEU A 355 -5.00 -5.17 21.46
C LEU A 355 -6.41 -5.78 21.60
N SER A 356 -7.04 -5.72 22.77
CA SER A 356 -8.41 -6.22 22.95
C SER A 356 -9.47 -5.27 22.39
N THR A 357 -9.11 -4.03 22.04
CA THR A 357 -10.05 -3.04 21.50
C THR A 357 -10.17 -3.11 19.98
N LEU A 358 -9.16 -3.70 19.31
CA LEU A 358 -9.17 -3.90 17.86
C LEU A 358 -10.36 -4.79 17.45
N PRO A 359 -11.04 -4.48 16.33
CA PRO A 359 -12.05 -5.37 15.80
C PRO A 359 -11.42 -6.66 15.30
N VAL A 360 -12.27 -7.67 15.05
CA VAL A 360 -11.83 -8.87 14.35
C VAL A 360 -11.28 -8.43 12.99
N ALA A 361 -10.07 -8.87 12.66
CA ALA A 361 -9.48 -8.63 11.34
C ALA A 361 -10.47 -9.13 10.28
N ALA A 362 -10.98 -8.21 9.47
CA ALA A 362 -11.73 -8.58 8.29
C ALA A 362 -10.68 -9.08 7.29
N ALA A 363 -10.76 -10.36 6.89
CA ALA A 363 -10.04 -10.78 5.69
C ALA A 363 -10.55 -9.87 4.56
N PRO A 364 -9.67 -9.14 3.84
CA PRO A 364 -10.12 -8.29 2.75
C PRO A 364 -10.98 -9.12 1.79
N GLU A 365 -12.10 -8.57 1.34
CA GLU A 365 -12.89 -9.26 0.33
C GLU A 365 -12.01 -9.46 -0.92
N PRO A 366 -11.99 -10.68 -1.51
CA PRO A 366 -11.20 -10.92 -2.70
C PRO A 366 -11.59 -9.96 -3.81
N LEU A 367 -10.59 -9.32 -4.43
CA LEU A 367 -10.84 -8.34 -5.47
C LEU A 367 -11.58 -9.00 -6.65
N GLN A 368 -12.53 -8.27 -7.23
CA GLN A 368 -13.22 -8.69 -8.44
C GLN A 368 -12.87 -7.74 -9.59
N PRO A 369 -12.70 -8.24 -10.82
CA PRO A 369 -12.55 -7.40 -12.00
C PRO A 369 -13.82 -6.59 -12.29
N SER A 370 -13.63 -5.44 -12.93
CA SER A 370 -14.71 -4.66 -13.53
C SER A 370 -14.96 -5.13 -14.97
N ALA A 371 -16.07 -4.71 -15.57
CA ALA A 371 -16.33 -4.98 -16.99
C ALA A 371 -15.29 -4.34 -17.93
N GLU A 372 -14.65 -3.25 -17.51
CA GLU A 372 -13.60 -2.58 -18.28
C GLU A 372 -12.33 -3.40 -18.30
N ASP A 373 -12.01 -4.11 -17.21
CA ASP A 373 -10.82 -4.96 -17.10
C ASP A 373 -10.78 -6.08 -18.15
N GLU A 374 -11.91 -6.46 -18.77
CA GLU A 374 -11.97 -7.50 -19.82
C GLU A 374 -11.80 -6.98 -21.25
N LEU A 375 -11.95 -5.67 -21.44
CA LEU A 375 -11.76 -5.03 -22.74
C LEU A 375 -10.27 -4.81 -23.04
N ALA A 376 -9.95 -4.46 -24.28
CA ALA A 376 -8.59 -4.11 -24.66
C ALA A 376 -8.14 -2.80 -23.98
N HIS A 377 -6.87 -2.74 -23.58
CA HIS A 377 -6.31 -1.62 -22.85
C HIS A 377 -5.36 -0.79 -23.71
N ASP A 378 -5.26 0.51 -23.41
CA ASP A 378 -4.26 1.36 -24.03
C ASP A 378 -2.84 0.99 -23.53
N PRO A 379 -1.87 0.76 -24.43
CA PRO A 379 -0.51 0.44 -24.04
C PRO A 379 0.22 1.63 -23.41
N THR A 380 0.99 1.36 -22.37
CA THR A 380 1.95 2.33 -21.83
C THR A 380 3.29 2.25 -22.60
N ALA A 381 4.26 3.10 -22.28
CA ALA A 381 5.49 3.27 -23.09
C ALA A 381 6.56 2.18 -22.87
N GLU A 382 6.39 1.30 -21.89
CA GLU A 382 7.36 0.30 -21.49
C GLU A 382 7.53 -0.77 -22.59
N PRO A 383 8.78 -1.13 -22.97
CA PRO A 383 9.02 -2.01 -24.13
C PRO A 383 8.26 -3.35 -24.09
N LEU A 384 8.17 -3.95 -22.90
CA LEU A 384 7.49 -5.23 -22.67
C LEU A 384 6.06 -5.08 -22.14
N TRP A 385 5.42 -3.92 -22.39
CA TRP A 385 3.98 -3.84 -22.17
C TRP A 385 3.28 -4.86 -23.07
N SER A 386 2.52 -5.73 -22.45
CA SER A 386 1.80 -6.79 -23.14
C SER A 386 0.38 -6.91 -22.62
N GLU A 387 -0.50 -7.36 -23.50
CA GLU A 387 -1.86 -7.73 -23.16
C GLU A 387 -2.14 -9.14 -23.68
N SER A 388 -2.72 -10.01 -22.86
CA SER A 388 -2.97 -11.40 -23.25
C SER A 388 -4.32 -11.87 -22.77
N TRP A 389 -5.12 -12.41 -23.70
CA TRP A 389 -6.32 -13.17 -23.41
C TRP A 389 -6.03 -14.66 -23.54
N TYR A 390 -6.46 -15.43 -22.55
CA TYR A 390 -6.31 -16.87 -22.48
C TYR A 390 -7.65 -17.54 -22.20
N ALA A 391 -7.84 -18.73 -22.76
CA ALA A 391 -8.98 -19.58 -22.44
C ALA A 391 -8.62 -21.06 -22.68
N ASP A 392 -9.02 -21.95 -21.78
CA ASP A 392 -8.77 -23.39 -21.89
C ASP A 392 -10.00 -24.23 -21.54
N PHE A 393 -9.97 -25.50 -21.93
CA PHE A 393 -11.01 -26.48 -21.62
C PHE A 393 -10.43 -27.89 -21.52
N ALA A 394 -11.10 -28.76 -20.78
CA ALA A 394 -10.78 -30.18 -20.71
C ALA A 394 -12.05 -31.05 -20.75
N ASP A 395 -12.18 -31.87 -21.79
CA ASP A 395 -13.22 -32.90 -21.90
C ASP A 395 -12.60 -34.28 -21.66
N ALA A 396 -12.67 -34.73 -20.40
CA ALA A 396 -12.17 -36.04 -20.02
C ALA A 396 -12.93 -37.20 -20.69
N ALA A 397 -14.20 -37.03 -21.02
CA ALA A 397 -15.02 -38.08 -21.62
C ALA A 397 -14.61 -38.35 -23.07
N GLN A 398 -14.25 -37.31 -23.81
CA GLN A 398 -13.72 -37.41 -25.17
C GLN A 398 -12.19 -37.50 -25.22
N GLY A 399 -11.50 -37.33 -24.10
CA GLY A 399 -10.03 -37.31 -24.04
C GLY A 399 -9.43 -36.11 -24.78
N LEU A 400 -10.11 -34.96 -24.77
CA LEU A 400 -9.73 -33.79 -25.55
C LEU A 400 -9.57 -32.58 -24.63
N GLY A 401 -8.40 -31.95 -24.67
CA GLY A 401 -8.17 -30.64 -24.07
C GLY A 401 -7.70 -29.65 -25.12
N GLY A 402 -8.03 -28.38 -24.93
CA GLY A 402 -7.47 -27.30 -25.73
C GLY A 402 -7.29 -26.01 -24.96
N TRP A 403 -6.41 -25.16 -25.48
CA TRP A 403 -6.24 -23.81 -24.96
C TRP A 403 -5.92 -22.82 -26.07
N PHE A 404 -6.24 -21.58 -25.79
CA PHE A 404 -6.09 -20.42 -26.64
C PHE A 404 -5.32 -19.33 -25.90
N ARG A 405 -4.47 -18.62 -26.64
CA ARG A 405 -3.91 -17.34 -26.23
C ARG A 405 -3.74 -16.42 -27.44
N LEU A 406 -4.20 -15.18 -27.30
CA LEU A 406 -3.70 -14.05 -28.06
C LEU A 406 -2.91 -13.14 -27.13
N GLY A 407 -1.61 -12.97 -27.37
CA GLY A 407 -0.74 -12.06 -26.64
C GLY A 407 -0.22 -10.94 -27.52
N LEU A 408 -0.58 -9.70 -27.23
CA LEU A 408 -0.12 -8.49 -27.90
C LEU A 408 1.10 -7.95 -27.17
N VAL A 409 2.20 -7.69 -27.88
CA VAL A 409 3.37 -6.95 -27.37
C VAL A 409 3.41 -5.64 -28.15
N ALA A 410 2.65 -4.65 -27.66
CA ALA A 410 2.29 -3.47 -28.44
C ALA A 410 3.53 -2.67 -28.90
N ASN A 411 4.50 -2.46 -27.99
CA ASN A 411 5.69 -1.68 -28.29
C ASN A 411 6.73 -2.43 -29.15
N GLU A 412 6.59 -3.76 -29.29
CA GLU A 412 7.35 -4.56 -30.26
C GLU A 412 6.58 -4.82 -31.56
N GLN A 413 5.38 -4.23 -31.72
CA GLN A 413 4.54 -4.36 -32.92
C GLN A 413 4.27 -5.82 -33.32
N THR A 414 4.17 -6.71 -32.34
CA THR A 414 4.04 -8.16 -32.54
C THR A 414 2.85 -8.71 -31.74
N ALA A 415 2.18 -9.71 -32.30
CA ALA A 415 1.19 -10.53 -31.62
C ALA A 415 1.59 -12.01 -31.67
N TRP A 416 1.41 -12.72 -30.56
CA TRP A 416 1.65 -14.15 -30.41
C TRP A 416 0.31 -14.87 -30.32
N VAL A 417 0.09 -15.79 -31.24
CA VAL A 417 -1.14 -16.57 -31.35
C VAL A 417 -0.84 -18.02 -31.04
N HIS A 418 -1.52 -18.54 -30.02
CA HIS A 418 -1.49 -19.94 -29.66
C HIS A 418 -2.93 -20.48 -29.66
N ALA A 419 -3.19 -21.52 -30.44
CA ALA A 419 -4.40 -22.32 -30.32
C ALA A 419 -4.00 -23.79 -30.44
N LEU A 420 -4.05 -24.51 -29.33
CA LEU A 420 -3.56 -25.87 -29.24
C LEU A 420 -4.68 -26.84 -28.82
N LEU A 421 -4.61 -28.07 -29.36
CA LEU A 421 -5.48 -29.19 -29.01
C LEU A 421 -4.62 -30.41 -28.72
N CYS A 422 -4.94 -31.17 -27.67
CA CYS A 422 -4.18 -32.36 -27.30
C CYS A 422 -5.02 -33.37 -26.51
N GLY A 423 -4.56 -34.61 -26.48
CA GLY A 423 -5.21 -35.72 -25.77
C GLY A 423 -4.31 -36.95 -25.76
N PRO A 424 -4.68 -38.00 -25.01
CA PRO A 424 -3.83 -39.17 -24.84
C PRO A 424 -3.68 -40.00 -26.13
N ASP A 425 -4.70 -39.99 -26.99
CA ASP A 425 -4.78 -40.82 -28.19
C ASP A 425 -4.71 -40.01 -29.50
N MET A 426 -4.14 -38.81 -29.44
CA MET A 426 -4.01 -37.92 -30.60
C MET A 426 -2.69 -37.14 -30.60
N PRO A 427 -2.17 -36.73 -31.78
CA PRO A 427 -1.07 -35.77 -31.82
C PRO A 427 -1.49 -34.42 -31.23
N THR A 428 -0.54 -33.70 -30.65
CA THR A 428 -0.75 -32.30 -30.28
C THR A 428 -0.86 -31.46 -31.54
N LEU A 429 -1.90 -30.67 -31.64
CA LEU A 429 -2.11 -29.72 -32.73
C LEU A 429 -1.79 -28.32 -32.23
N ALA A 430 -1.11 -27.53 -33.05
CA ALA A 430 -0.81 -26.15 -32.72
C ALA A 430 -0.98 -25.23 -33.93
N VAL A 431 -1.75 -24.18 -33.74
CA VAL A 431 -1.47 -22.88 -34.37
C VAL A 431 -0.58 -22.15 -33.37
N ASP A 432 0.72 -22.08 -33.65
CA ASP A 432 1.74 -21.38 -32.86
C ASP A 432 2.44 -20.40 -33.80
N ALA A 433 2.10 -19.12 -33.70
CA ALA A 433 2.51 -18.12 -34.66
C ALA A 433 2.82 -16.77 -34.01
N GLN A 434 3.89 -16.13 -34.51
CA GLN A 434 4.16 -14.72 -34.26
C GLN A 434 3.82 -13.93 -35.53
N VAL A 435 2.98 -12.92 -35.39
CA VAL A 435 2.44 -12.13 -36.50
C VAL A 435 2.54 -10.64 -36.17
N PRO A 436 2.48 -9.74 -37.17
CA PRO A 436 2.40 -8.30 -36.91
C PRO A 436 1.20 -7.96 -36.02
N LEU A 437 1.35 -6.94 -35.17
CA LEU A 437 0.28 -6.45 -34.30
C LEU A 437 -0.98 -6.12 -35.13
N PRO A 438 -2.14 -6.73 -34.82
CA PRO A 438 -3.38 -6.44 -35.53
C PRO A 438 -3.90 -5.03 -35.17
N PRO A 439 -4.55 -4.32 -36.11
CA PRO A 439 -5.16 -3.02 -35.83
C PRO A 439 -6.42 -3.14 -34.96
N ASP A 440 -7.07 -4.30 -34.98
CA ASP A 440 -8.21 -4.64 -34.13
C ASP A 440 -7.80 -5.83 -33.26
N PRO A 441 -7.72 -5.66 -31.92
CA PRO A 441 -7.28 -6.73 -31.04
C PRO A 441 -8.23 -7.94 -31.08
N TRP A 442 -9.49 -7.78 -31.50
CA TRP A 442 -10.53 -8.82 -31.49
C TRP A 442 -10.57 -9.70 -32.74
N SER A 443 -9.81 -9.34 -33.78
CA SER A 443 -9.87 -10.00 -35.08
C SER A 443 -8.50 -10.07 -35.75
N LEU A 444 -8.06 -11.29 -36.04
CA LEU A 444 -6.79 -11.55 -36.69
C LEU A 444 -6.98 -12.50 -37.87
N ARG A 445 -6.39 -12.14 -39.02
CA ARG A 445 -6.45 -12.96 -40.23
C ARG A 445 -5.10 -13.00 -40.92
N THR A 446 -4.63 -14.21 -41.18
CA THR A 446 -3.44 -14.52 -41.98
C THR A 446 -3.83 -15.40 -43.17
N ASP A 447 -2.83 -15.80 -43.96
CA ASP A 447 -3.02 -16.79 -45.04
C ASP A 447 -3.27 -18.20 -44.49
N ASP A 448 -2.73 -18.51 -43.29
CA ASP A 448 -2.82 -19.84 -42.68
C ASP A 448 -4.02 -19.99 -41.73
N PHE A 449 -4.46 -18.91 -41.07
CA PHE A 449 -5.54 -18.97 -40.09
C PHE A 449 -6.33 -17.67 -39.92
N LYS A 450 -7.52 -17.82 -39.37
CA LYS A 450 -8.39 -16.76 -38.87
C LYS A 450 -8.66 -17.00 -37.39
N LEU A 451 -8.60 -15.93 -36.61
CA LEU A 451 -8.93 -15.87 -35.20
C LEU A 451 -9.90 -14.71 -34.97
N GLU A 452 -11.04 -14.99 -34.35
CA GLU A 452 -11.96 -13.99 -33.81
C GLU A 452 -12.27 -14.36 -32.36
N HIS A 453 -12.34 -13.36 -31.49
CA HIS A 453 -12.74 -13.57 -30.09
C HIS A 453 -13.50 -12.36 -29.57
N SER A 454 -14.35 -12.57 -28.57
CA SER A 454 -15.18 -11.48 -28.01
C SER A 454 -15.63 -11.77 -26.59
N ALA A 455 -15.71 -10.70 -25.80
CA ALA A 455 -16.39 -10.68 -24.51
C ALA A 455 -17.81 -10.11 -24.66
N ASP A 456 -18.70 -10.88 -25.31
CA ASP A 456 -20.07 -10.42 -25.67
C ASP A 456 -20.86 -9.92 -24.45
N THR A 457 -20.66 -10.55 -23.29
CA THR A 457 -21.18 -10.09 -22.00
C THR A 457 -20.04 -10.13 -21.00
N PRO A 458 -19.48 -8.96 -20.66
CA PRO A 458 -18.32 -8.91 -19.79
C PRO A 458 -18.54 -9.66 -18.46
N LEU A 459 -17.51 -10.37 -18.05
CA LEU A 459 -17.33 -11.20 -16.88
C LEU A 459 -18.27 -12.40 -16.84
N ARG A 460 -18.99 -12.67 -17.93
CA ARG A 460 -20.00 -13.73 -18.00
C ARG A 460 -19.82 -14.69 -19.17
N SER A 461 -19.56 -14.18 -20.37
CA SER A 461 -19.49 -15.00 -21.58
C SER A 461 -18.38 -14.53 -22.51
N TYR A 462 -17.54 -15.47 -22.93
CA TYR A 462 -16.40 -15.23 -23.82
C TYR A 462 -16.41 -16.22 -24.99
N ARG A 463 -16.20 -15.74 -26.21
CA ARG A 463 -16.24 -16.55 -27.43
C ARG A 463 -14.88 -16.57 -28.12
N VAL A 464 -14.50 -17.73 -28.64
CA VAL A 464 -13.32 -17.89 -29.51
C VAL A 464 -13.70 -18.69 -30.76
N ASP A 465 -13.37 -18.15 -31.93
CA ASP A 465 -13.46 -18.81 -33.24
C ASP A 465 -12.09 -18.83 -33.91
N VAL A 466 -11.47 -20.02 -33.99
CA VAL A 466 -10.22 -20.27 -34.71
C VAL A 466 -10.51 -21.17 -35.90
N ARG A 467 -10.00 -20.83 -37.08
CA ARG A 467 -10.05 -21.69 -38.27
C ARG A 467 -8.77 -21.55 -39.06
N GLY A 468 -8.11 -22.65 -39.37
CA GLY A 468 -6.93 -22.60 -40.21
C GLY A 468 -6.14 -23.89 -40.25
N ARG A 469 -4.96 -23.77 -40.85
CA ARG A 469 -4.00 -24.86 -40.99
C ARG A 469 -3.08 -24.90 -39.79
N ALA A 470 -3.37 -25.80 -38.86
CA ALA A 470 -2.51 -26.11 -37.72
C ALA A 470 -1.39 -27.08 -38.12
N GLN A 471 -0.45 -27.30 -37.20
CA GLN A 471 0.59 -28.32 -37.31
C GLN A 471 0.35 -29.42 -36.28
N ALA A 472 0.42 -30.68 -36.72
CA ALA A 472 0.28 -31.87 -35.88
C ALA A 472 1.65 -32.43 -35.47
N TYR A 473 1.80 -32.74 -34.19
CA TYR A 473 3.02 -33.22 -33.56
C TYR A 473 2.75 -34.54 -32.83
N SER A 474 3.33 -35.63 -33.33
CA SER A 474 3.29 -36.93 -32.64
C SER A 474 4.17 -36.94 -31.38
N ASP A 475 5.26 -36.17 -31.37
CA ASP A 475 6.04 -35.83 -30.19
C ASP A 475 5.75 -34.36 -29.81
N PRO A 476 4.96 -34.10 -28.74
CA PRO A 476 4.65 -32.73 -28.32
C PRO A 476 5.88 -31.90 -27.96
N SER A 477 6.99 -32.52 -27.56
CA SER A 477 8.22 -31.81 -27.20
C SER A 477 8.95 -31.20 -28.41
N ALA A 478 8.56 -31.55 -29.64
CA ALA A 478 9.02 -30.91 -30.87
C ALA A 478 8.74 -29.39 -30.86
N LEU A 479 7.61 -28.96 -30.29
CA LEU A 479 7.26 -27.54 -30.09
C LEU A 479 8.29 -26.82 -29.22
N LEU A 480 8.75 -27.47 -28.13
CA LEU A 480 9.80 -26.93 -27.25
C LEU A 480 11.19 -26.85 -27.90
N ARG A 481 11.37 -27.47 -29.07
CA ARG A 481 12.58 -27.40 -29.89
C ARG A 481 12.43 -26.53 -31.15
N GLY A 482 11.23 -26.01 -31.41
CA GLY A 482 10.93 -25.26 -32.63
C GLY A 482 10.97 -26.11 -33.90
N GLU A 483 10.72 -27.41 -33.79
CA GLU A 483 10.65 -28.32 -34.93
C GLU A 483 9.31 -28.18 -35.67
N PRO A 484 9.25 -28.39 -36.99
CA PRO A 484 8.00 -28.31 -37.75
C PRO A 484 7.13 -29.56 -37.56
N GLY A 485 5.80 -29.37 -37.55
CA GLY A 485 4.83 -30.46 -37.54
C GLY A 485 4.33 -30.85 -38.93
N THR A 486 3.25 -31.66 -38.97
CA THR A 486 2.55 -32.01 -40.20
C THR A 486 1.29 -31.17 -40.36
N PRO A 487 1.04 -30.49 -41.49
CA PRO A 487 -0.14 -29.65 -41.66
C PRO A 487 -1.47 -30.41 -41.49
N VAL A 488 -2.41 -29.83 -40.76
CA VAL A 488 -3.76 -30.36 -40.56
C VAL A 488 -4.78 -29.23 -40.44
N GLU A 489 -5.97 -29.40 -41.03
CA GLU A 489 -7.06 -28.46 -40.85
C GLU A 489 -7.64 -28.54 -39.44
N MET A 490 -7.78 -27.38 -38.80
CA MET A 490 -8.31 -27.24 -37.45
C MET A 490 -9.35 -26.14 -37.41
N SER A 491 -10.45 -26.38 -36.69
CA SER A 491 -11.35 -25.32 -36.25
C SER A 491 -11.79 -25.51 -34.80
N MET A 492 -12.01 -24.39 -34.13
CA MET A 492 -12.50 -24.30 -32.76
C MET A 492 -13.52 -23.17 -32.71
N ASN A 493 -14.78 -23.48 -32.41
CA ASN A 493 -15.82 -22.48 -32.19
C ASN A 493 -16.45 -22.76 -30.83
N LEU A 494 -15.98 -22.04 -29.81
CA LEU A 494 -16.26 -22.33 -28.41
C LEU A 494 -16.72 -21.08 -27.67
N VAL A 495 -17.53 -21.30 -26.63
CA VAL A 495 -18.02 -20.27 -25.72
C VAL A 495 -17.72 -20.73 -24.29
N TRP A 496 -17.03 -19.86 -23.54
CA TRP A 496 -16.78 -19.98 -22.11
C TRP A 496 -17.84 -19.18 -21.37
N SER A 497 -18.63 -19.86 -20.55
CA SER A 497 -19.62 -19.27 -19.65
C SER A 497 -19.09 -19.32 -18.23
N THR A 498 -19.09 -18.18 -17.55
CA THR A 498 -18.54 -18.05 -16.19
C THR A 498 -19.29 -18.96 -15.21
N ASP A 499 -18.53 -19.73 -14.44
CA ASP A 499 -19.01 -20.76 -13.51
C ASP A 499 -18.35 -20.58 -12.15
N GLY A 500 -18.60 -19.42 -11.54
CA GLY A 500 -18.01 -19.01 -10.27
C GLY A 500 -17.88 -17.50 -10.16
N THR A 501 -17.12 -17.06 -9.15
CA THR A 501 -16.83 -15.64 -8.92
C THR A 501 -15.50 -15.27 -9.59
N PRO A 502 -15.50 -14.24 -10.47
CA PRO A 502 -14.29 -13.68 -11.03
C PRO A 502 -13.31 -13.19 -9.98
N TYR A 503 -12.03 -13.49 -10.14
CA TYR A 503 -10.98 -13.16 -9.18
C TYR A 503 -9.92 -12.25 -9.80
N LYS A 504 -9.71 -11.06 -9.24
CA LYS A 504 -8.69 -10.10 -9.67
C LYS A 504 -7.47 -10.17 -8.75
N TYR A 505 -6.28 -10.13 -9.32
CA TYR A 505 -5.05 -10.12 -8.56
C TYR A 505 -4.84 -8.73 -7.92
N GLY A 506 -4.34 -8.71 -6.68
CA GLY A 506 -3.97 -7.46 -5.99
C GLY A 506 -2.59 -6.90 -6.38
N LEU A 507 -1.68 -7.76 -6.86
CA LEU A 507 -0.27 -7.41 -7.12
C LEU A 507 0.00 -7.02 -8.59
N THR A 508 -0.78 -7.56 -9.52
CA THR A 508 -0.58 -7.37 -10.96
C THR A 508 -1.92 -7.21 -11.65
N THR A 509 -1.96 -6.46 -12.75
CA THR A 509 -3.10 -6.29 -13.65
C THR A 509 -3.46 -7.60 -14.38
N ARG A 510 -4.24 -8.44 -13.71
CA ARG A 510 -4.71 -9.76 -14.18
C ARG A 510 -5.99 -10.17 -13.44
N TYR A 511 -6.83 -10.95 -14.11
CA TYR A 511 -7.90 -11.70 -13.44
C TYR A 511 -7.99 -13.14 -13.95
N GLU A 512 -8.72 -13.97 -13.20
CA GLU A 512 -8.94 -15.40 -13.40
C GLU A 512 -10.41 -15.76 -13.21
N ILE A 513 -10.99 -16.54 -14.13
CA ILE A 513 -12.43 -16.88 -14.11
C ILE A 513 -12.64 -18.37 -14.46
N PRO A 514 -13.20 -19.17 -13.54
CA PRO A 514 -13.61 -20.53 -13.85
C PRO A 514 -14.84 -20.51 -14.75
N CYS A 515 -14.92 -21.47 -15.67
CA CYS A 515 -15.92 -21.49 -16.73
C CYS A 515 -16.39 -22.91 -17.04
N THR A 516 -17.59 -22.98 -17.64
CA THR A 516 -18.04 -24.10 -18.45
C THR A 516 -17.87 -23.76 -19.93
N VAL A 517 -17.55 -24.76 -20.76
CA VAL A 517 -17.21 -24.57 -22.17
C VAL A 517 -18.13 -25.40 -23.06
N SER A 518 -18.72 -24.75 -24.04
CA SER A 518 -19.64 -25.38 -25.01
C SER A 518 -19.29 -24.96 -26.42
N GLY A 519 -19.48 -25.87 -27.38
CA GLY A 519 -19.24 -25.56 -28.79
C GLY A 519 -18.72 -26.75 -29.57
N THR A 520 -17.94 -26.49 -30.61
CA THR A 520 -17.45 -27.55 -31.50
C THR A 520 -15.99 -27.33 -31.86
N VAL A 521 -15.22 -28.41 -31.79
CA VAL A 521 -13.86 -28.51 -32.32
C VAL A 521 -13.86 -29.46 -33.51
N THR A 522 -13.14 -29.14 -34.58
CA THR A 522 -12.97 -30.04 -35.74
C THR A 522 -11.50 -30.18 -36.11
N ILE A 523 -11.04 -31.42 -36.29
CA ILE A 523 -9.66 -31.76 -36.60
C ILE A 523 -9.67 -32.70 -37.80
N GLY A 524 -9.10 -32.28 -38.93
CA GLY A 524 -8.96 -33.16 -40.11
C GLY A 524 -10.27 -33.81 -40.56
N GLY A 525 -11.42 -33.15 -40.34
CA GLY A 525 -12.76 -33.66 -40.62
C GLY A 525 -13.47 -34.41 -39.47
N THR A 526 -12.77 -34.72 -38.37
CA THR A 526 -13.37 -35.30 -37.15
C THR A 526 -13.89 -34.18 -36.26
N SER A 527 -15.16 -34.27 -35.83
CA SER A 527 -15.81 -33.22 -35.03
C SER A 527 -16.09 -33.70 -33.61
N TYR A 528 -15.75 -32.86 -32.63
CA TYR A 528 -15.97 -33.04 -31.20
C TYR A 528 -16.97 -31.99 -30.74
N ARG A 529 -18.07 -32.42 -30.13
CA ARG A 529 -19.08 -31.54 -29.56
C ARG A 529 -18.80 -31.41 -28.07
N LEU A 530 -18.50 -30.20 -27.61
CA LEU A 530 -18.35 -29.91 -26.19
C LEU A 530 -19.67 -29.41 -25.63
N ASP A 531 -20.07 -29.95 -24.48
CA ASP A 531 -21.30 -29.59 -23.78
C ASP A 531 -20.99 -29.35 -22.31
N SER A 532 -20.86 -28.08 -21.94
CA SER A 532 -20.61 -27.61 -20.58
C SER A 532 -19.42 -28.30 -19.87
N VAL A 533 -18.30 -28.49 -20.59
CA VAL A 533 -17.10 -29.11 -20.01
C VAL A 533 -16.29 -28.10 -19.18
N PRO A 534 -15.50 -28.51 -18.18
CA PRO A 534 -14.70 -27.57 -17.38
C PRO A 534 -13.69 -26.79 -18.22
N GLY A 535 -13.46 -25.54 -17.84
CA GLY A 535 -12.43 -24.69 -18.43
C GLY A 535 -12.15 -23.44 -17.61
N GLN A 536 -11.08 -22.75 -17.96
CA GLN A 536 -10.65 -21.50 -17.32
C GLN A 536 -10.49 -20.42 -18.38
N ARG A 537 -10.67 -19.15 -17.99
CA ARG A 537 -10.19 -18.01 -18.79
C ARG A 537 -9.45 -17.02 -17.91
N ASP A 538 -8.43 -16.40 -18.50
CA ASP A 538 -7.64 -15.38 -17.85
C ASP A 538 -7.33 -14.24 -18.82
N HIS A 539 -7.11 -13.06 -18.27
CA HIS A 539 -6.72 -11.88 -19.03
C HIS A 539 -5.76 -11.07 -18.18
N SER A 540 -4.68 -10.64 -18.82
CA SER A 540 -3.63 -9.85 -18.18
C SER A 540 -3.17 -8.74 -19.10
N TRP A 541 -2.80 -7.60 -18.52
CA TRP A 541 -2.27 -6.44 -19.24
C TRP A 541 -1.12 -5.81 -18.45
N GLY A 542 -0.30 -4.98 -19.07
CA GLY A 542 0.86 -4.35 -18.42
C GLY A 542 2.20 -5.03 -18.73
N VAL A 543 3.26 -4.62 -18.03
CA VAL A 543 4.63 -5.10 -18.29
C VAL A 543 4.74 -6.59 -17.94
N ARG A 544 5.20 -7.42 -18.89
CA ARG A 544 5.46 -8.85 -18.67
C ARG A 544 6.80 -9.25 -19.30
N ASP A 545 7.78 -9.52 -18.46
CA ASP A 545 9.02 -10.19 -18.87
C ASP A 545 8.87 -11.69 -18.67
N TRP A 546 8.49 -12.40 -19.73
CA TRP A 546 8.36 -13.86 -19.72
C TRP A 546 9.70 -14.58 -19.48
N TRP A 547 10.83 -13.87 -19.60
CA TRP A 547 12.18 -14.40 -19.49
C TRP A 547 12.88 -14.07 -18.16
N GLY A 548 12.19 -13.34 -17.27
CA GLY A 548 12.78 -12.80 -16.03
C GLY A 548 12.60 -13.66 -14.78
N MET A 549 11.65 -14.60 -14.77
CA MET A 549 11.31 -15.39 -13.57
C MET A 549 10.60 -16.68 -13.94
N ASP A 550 10.74 -17.72 -13.11
CA ASP A 550 10.02 -18.98 -13.27
C ASP A 550 8.69 -18.93 -12.51
N TRP A 551 7.69 -19.70 -12.97
CA TRP A 551 6.46 -19.91 -12.21
C TRP A 551 5.80 -21.24 -12.57
N MET A 552 4.88 -21.67 -11.70
CA MET A 552 3.87 -22.68 -11.99
C MET A 552 2.50 -22.04 -11.85
N TRP A 553 1.65 -22.20 -12.86
CA TRP A 553 0.24 -21.78 -12.86
C TRP A 553 -0.66 -23.01 -12.93
N SER A 554 -1.80 -22.95 -12.26
CA SER A 554 -2.81 -24.00 -12.28
C SER A 554 -4.24 -23.45 -12.24
N ALA A 555 -5.14 -24.16 -12.91
CA ALA A 555 -6.58 -24.04 -12.77
C ALA A 555 -7.20 -25.44 -12.75
N LEU A 556 -7.81 -25.80 -11.63
CA LEU A 556 -8.39 -27.11 -11.37
C LEU A 556 -9.89 -26.99 -11.10
N HIS A 557 -10.64 -27.96 -11.59
CA HIS A 557 -12.09 -28.03 -11.47
C HIS A 557 -12.47 -29.42 -10.99
N LEU A 558 -12.99 -29.50 -9.77
CA LEU A 558 -13.41 -30.75 -9.14
C LEU A 558 -14.86 -31.07 -9.45
N ASP A 559 -15.20 -32.35 -9.48
CA ASP A 559 -16.53 -32.86 -9.83
C ASP A 559 -17.64 -32.41 -8.84
N ASP A 560 -17.26 -31.91 -7.66
CA ASP A 560 -18.17 -31.37 -6.65
C ASP A 560 -18.51 -29.88 -6.84
N GLY A 561 -18.01 -29.25 -7.92
CA GLY A 561 -18.18 -27.82 -8.19
C GLY A 561 -17.15 -26.93 -7.49
N THR A 562 -16.09 -27.50 -6.92
CA THR A 562 -14.97 -26.71 -6.40
C THR A 562 -14.05 -26.29 -7.55
N HIS A 563 -13.75 -24.99 -7.63
CA HIS A 563 -12.74 -24.45 -8.54
C HIS A 563 -11.53 -23.95 -7.74
N LEU A 564 -10.34 -24.32 -8.20
CA LEU A 564 -9.08 -23.89 -7.62
C LEU A 564 -8.24 -23.22 -8.68
N HIS A 565 -7.61 -22.13 -8.31
CA HIS A 565 -6.61 -21.48 -9.13
C HIS A 565 -5.42 -21.12 -8.26
N GLY A 566 -4.21 -21.28 -8.79
CA GLY A 566 -3.02 -20.86 -8.09
C GLY A 566 -1.84 -20.63 -9.02
N VAL A 567 -1.07 -19.58 -8.73
CA VAL A 567 0.26 -19.35 -9.26
C VAL A 567 1.28 -19.38 -8.13
N ASN A 568 2.40 -20.04 -8.37
CA ASN A 568 3.57 -20.04 -7.50
C ASN A 568 4.72 -19.38 -8.25
N ILE A 569 5.09 -18.17 -7.84
CA ILE A 569 6.13 -17.36 -8.49
C ILE A 569 7.47 -17.63 -7.82
N ARG A 570 8.50 -17.89 -8.64
CA ARG A 570 9.82 -18.34 -8.20
C ARG A 570 10.90 -17.42 -8.77
N ILE A 571 11.31 -16.44 -7.98
CA ILE A 571 12.36 -15.50 -8.34
C ILE A 571 13.68 -15.95 -7.69
N PRO A 572 14.77 -16.11 -8.44
CA PRO A 572 16.07 -16.45 -7.87
C PRO A 572 16.49 -15.46 -6.77
N GLY A 573 16.77 -15.97 -5.57
CA GLY A 573 17.23 -15.16 -4.43
C GLY A 573 16.12 -14.51 -3.59
N ALA A 574 14.83 -14.70 -3.92
CA ALA A 574 13.70 -14.22 -3.14
C ALA A 574 12.84 -15.39 -2.61
N PRO A 575 12.10 -15.22 -1.49
CA PRO A 575 11.07 -16.16 -1.10
C PRO A 575 10.02 -16.32 -2.20
N ALA A 576 9.59 -17.57 -2.44
CA ALA A 576 8.45 -17.80 -3.32
C ALA A 576 7.18 -17.23 -2.69
N PHE A 577 6.28 -16.73 -3.52
CA PHE A 577 4.97 -16.29 -3.07
C PHE A 577 3.90 -16.82 -4.02
N SER A 578 2.68 -16.88 -3.49
CA SER A 578 1.55 -17.51 -4.15
C SER A 578 0.40 -16.53 -4.27
N ILE A 579 -0.34 -16.63 -5.37
CA ILE A 579 -1.60 -15.90 -5.58
C ILE A 579 -2.61 -16.94 -6.08
N GLY A 580 -3.84 -16.86 -5.62
CA GLY A 580 -4.89 -17.76 -6.11
C GLY A 580 -6.06 -17.86 -5.17
N TYR A 581 -6.96 -18.80 -5.46
CA TYR A 581 -8.15 -19.03 -4.66
C TYR A 581 -8.57 -20.49 -4.61
N VAL A 582 -9.40 -20.79 -3.62
CA VAL A 582 -10.35 -21.91 -3.61
C VAL A 582 -11.76 -21.33 -3.52
N GLN A 583 -12.62 -21.69 -4.46
CA GLN A 583 -14.05 -21.38 -4.39
C GLN A 583 -14.88 -22.65 -4.52
N GLY A 584 -15.84 -22.82 -3.61
CA GLY A 584 -16.78 -23.94 -3.65
C GLY A 584 -17.93 -23.67 -4.62
N ALA A 585 -18.86 -24.63 -4.70
CA ALA A 585 -20.07 -24.51 -5.52
C ALA A 585 -21.01 -23.35 -5.08
N ASP A 586 -20.78 -22.75 -3.91
CA ASP A 586 -21.46 -21.54 -3.44
C ASP A 586 -20.89 -20.23 -4.03
N GLY A 587 -19.79 -20.32 -4.79
CA GLY A 587 -19.08 -19.18 -5.37
C GLY A 587 -18.25 -18.38 -4.36
N LYS A 588 -18.14 -18.83 -3.11
CA LYS A 588 -17.36 -18.08 -2.10
C LYS A 588 -15.87 -18.23 -2.35
N VAL A 589 -15.22 -17.13 -2.69
CA VAL A 589 -13.76 -17.07 -2.91
C VAL A 589 -13.03 -17.04 -1.56
N ASN A 590 -12.09 -17.96 -1.38
CA ASN A 590 -11.11 -17.93 -0.29
C ASN A 590 -9.72 -17.83 -0.93
N GLU A 591 -9.00 -16.74 -0.68
CA GLU A 591 -7.67 -16.55 -1.24
C GLU A 591 -6.66 -17.53 -0.65
N LEU A 592 -5.76 -18.02 -1.50
CA LEU A 592 -4.65 -18.87 -1.09
C LEU A 592 -3.63 -18.05 -0.27
N GLN A 593 -3.20 -18.61 0.84
CA GLN A 593 -2.05 -18.16 1.61
C GLN A 593 -0.76 -18.78 1.05
N THR A 594 -0.80 -20.06 0.71
CA THR A 594 0.35 -20.77 0.13
C THR A 594 -0.09 -21.75 -0.95
N LEU A 595 0.75 -21.86 -1.99
CA LEU A 595 0.71 -22.90 -3.00
C LEU A 595 2.11 -23.46 -3.15
N ASP A 596 2.31 -24.68 -2.68
CA ASP A 596 3.52 -25.45 -2.93
C ASP A 596 3.29 -26.42 -4.06
N SER A 597 4.30 -26.61 -4.91
CA SER A 597 4.27 -27.66 -5.91
C SER A 597 5.56 -28.47 -5.93
N ARG A 598 5.40 -29.75 -6.24
CA ARG A 598 6.49 -30.67 -6.54
C ARG A 598 6.21 -31.27 -7.90
N GLU A 599 7.15 -31.16 -8.80
CA GLU A 599 6.99 -31.62 -10.18
C GLU A 599 8.25 -32.26 -10.71
N SER A 600 8.08 -33.18 -11.66
CA SER A 600 9.18 -33.81 -12.36
C SER A 600 9.02 -33.64 -13.88
N PHE A 601 10.15 -33.47 -14.57
CA PHE A 601 10.19 -33.29 -16.02
C PHE A 601 10.96 -34.44 -16.66
N ALA A 602 10.52 -34.85 -17.85
CA ALA A 602 11.29 -35.69 -18.74
C ALA A 602 12.47 -34.90 -19.35
N GLU A 603 13.48 -35.61 -19.87
CA GLU A 603 14.65 -35.01 -20.54
C GLU A 603 14.27 -34.11 -21.72
N ASN A 604 13.12 -34.37 -22.36
CA ASN A 604 12.59 -33.58 -23.46
C ASN A 604 11.84 -32.31 -23.00
N GLY A 605 11.83 -32.01 -21.70
CA GLY A 605 11.24 -30.80 -21.14
C GLY A 605 9.74 -30.88 -20.79
N LEU A 606 9.08 -32.02 -21.05
CA LEU A 606 7.66 -32.20 -20.72
C LEU A 606 7.46 -32.67 -19.25
N PRO A 607 6.42 -32.18 -18.55
CA PRO A 607 6.05 -32.65 -17.22
C PRO A 607 5.67 -34.13 -17.24
N ARG A 608 6.09 -34.88 -16.22
CA ARG A 608 5.68 -36.28 -16.02
C ARG A 608 4.65 -36.41 -14.91
N ASP A 609 4.91 -35.76 -13.79
CA ASP A 609 4.08 -35.79 -12.60
C ASP A 609 4.19 -34.45 -11.87
N ALA A 610 3.11 -34.10 -11.18
CA ALA A 610 3.08 -32.97 -10.27
C ALA A 610 2.17 -33.25 -9.08
N THR A 611 2.49 -32.63 -7.94
CA THR A 611 1.65 -32.58 -6.75
C THR A 611 1.56 -31.14 -6.30
N LEU A 612 0.34 -30.64 -6.12
CA LEU A 612 0.06 -29.31 -5.59
C LEU A 612 -0.46 -29.41 -4.16
N VAL A 613 -0.01 -28.54 -3.27
CA VAL A 613 -0.51 -28.39 -1.90
C VAL A 613 -1.02 -26.95 -1.74
N LEU A 614 -2.33 -26.81 -1.52
CA LEU A 614 -3.02 -25.52 -1.45
C LEU A 614 -3.54 -25.24 -0.04
N ASP A 615 -3.23 -24.06 0.51
CA ASP A 615 -3.70 -23.57 1.81
C ASP A 615 -4.21 -22.13 1.71
N PRO A 616 -5.35 -21.77 2.32
CA PRO A 616 -6.30 -22.62 3.05
C PRO A 616 -7.04 -23.59 2.12
N GLY A 617 -7.40 -24.75 2.67
CA GLY A 617 -8.15 -25.80 1.95
C GLY A 617 -7.62 -27.21 2.18
N GLN A 618 -6.35 -27.33 2.59
CA GLN A 618 -5.65 -28.61 2.82
C GLN A 618 -5.75 -29.57 1.61
N ILE A 619 -5.83 -29.01 0.40
CA ILE A 619 -6.00 -29.80 -0.82
C ILE A 619 -4.62 -30.20 -1.30
N THR A 620 -4.36 -31.51 -1.28
CA THR A 620 -3.20 -32.11 -1.97
C THR A 620 -3.70 -32.74 -3.26
N ALA A 621 -3.43 -32.11 -4.39
CA ALA A 621 -3.86 -32.55 -5.71
C ALA A 621 -2.73 -33.31 -6.43
N ASN A 622 -2.98 -34.57 -6.77
CA ASN A 622 -2.11 -35.38 -7.62
C ASN A 622 -2.52 -35.23 -9.08
N VAL A 623 -1.54 -34.99 -9.93
CA VAL A 623 -1.71 -34.66 -11.34
C VAL A 623 -1.38 -35.87 -12.21
N ASP A 624 -2.38 -36.39 -12.92
CA ASP A 624 -2.23 -37.46 -13.90
C ASP A 624 -2.37 -36.88 -15.32
N VAL A 625 -1.22 -36.73 -15.99
CA VAL A 625 -1.11 -36.06 -17.29
C VAL A 625 -1.92 -36.79 -18.36
N ARG A 626 -2.82 -36.07 -19.05
CA ARG A 626 -3.65 -36.63 -20.13
C ARG A 626 -3.35 -36.04 -21.50
N GLY A 627 -2.88 -34.80 -21.57
CA GLY A 627 -2.44 -34.19 -22.82
C GLY A 627 -1.35 -33.14 -22.57
N GLN A 628 -0.53 -32.93 -23.59
CA GLN A 628 0.62 -32.03 -23.56
C GLN A 628 0.49 -31.02 -24.70
N ALA A 629 0.44 -29.74 -24.38
CA ALA A 629 0.30 -28.66 -25.35
C ALA A 629 1.30 -27.52 -25.04
N PRO A 630 2.61 -27.81 -25.10
CA PRO A 630 3.65 -26.86 -24.73
C PRO A 630 3.87 -25.79 -25.81
N VAL A 631 4.40 -24.63 -25.43
CA VAL A 631 4.90 -23.61 -26.38
C VAL A 631 6.29 -23.12 -25.99
N ARG A 632 6.98 -22.49 -26.95
CA ARG A 632 8.33 -21.95 -26.77
C ARG A 632 8.35 -20.48 -27.14
N LEU A 633 8.73 -19.62 -26.20
CA LEU A 633 8.83 -18.18 -26.41
C LEU A 633 10.29 -17.77 -26.58
N VAL A 634 10.56 -17.00 -27.63
CA VAL A 634 11.89 -16.49 -27.97
C VAL A 634 11.85 -14.98 -27.98
N ALA A 635 12.67 -14.34 -27.15
CA ALA A 635 12.82 -12.90 -27.13
C ALA A 635 13.56 -12.40 -28.38
N THR A 636 13.41 -11.11 -28.67
CA THR A 636 14.17 -10.43 -29.74
C THR A 636 15.68 -10.49 -29.52
N ASP A 637 16.13 -10.57 -28.27
CA ASP A 637 17.53 -10.73 -27.87
C ASP A 637 18.02 -12.21 -27.85
N GLY A 638 17.14 -13.17 -28.14
CA GLY A 638 17.47 -14.59 -28.22
C GLY A 638 17.24 -15.39 -26.93
N ARG A 639 16.84 -14.76 -25.80
CA ARG A 639 16.42 -15.49 -24.60
C ARG A 639 15.27 -16.43 -24.90
N VAL A 640 15.28 -17.60 -24.26
CA VAL A 640 14.29 -18.66 -24.48
C VAL A 640 13.59 -18.98 -23.18
N SER A 641 12.26 -18.95 -23.21
CA SER A 641 11.44 -19.55 -22.17
C SER A 641 10.60 -20.69 -22.74
N GLN A 642 10.56 -21.79 -22.02
CA GLN A 642 9.69 -22.92 -22.31
C GLN A 642 8.44 -22.84 -21.46
N PHE A 643 7.28 -23.06 -22.11
CA PHE A 643 5.96 -23.11 -21.48
C PHE A 643 5.37 -24.51 -21.63
N PRO A 644 5.87 -25.52 -20.90
CA PRO A 644 5.16 -26.78 -20.84
C PRO A 644 3.78 -26.55 -20.22
N ARG A 645 2.74 -26.98 -20.93
CA ARG A 645 1.36 -26.87 -20.47
C ARG A 645 0.65 -28.20 -20.68
N ILE A 646 -0.06 -28.66 -19.67
CA ILE A 646 -0.77 -29.94 -19.67
C ILE A 646 -2.21 -29.75 -19.24
N TRP A 647 -3.07 -30.64 -19.73
CA TRP A 647 -4.29 -30.95 -19.02
C TRP A 647 -4.17 -32.33 -18.36
N ALA A 648 -4.78 -32.45 -17.20
CA ALA A 648 -4.62 -33.62 -16.35
C ALA A 648 -5.95 -34.01 -15.69
N ALA A 649 -6.05 -35.30 -15.37
CA ALA A 649 -6.99 -35.77 -14.38
C ALA A 649 -6.42 -35.48 -12.99
N ILE A 650 -7.28 -35.02 -12.09
CA ILE A 650 -6.91 -34.59 -10.74
C ILE A 650 -7.52 -35.56 -9.73
N SER A 651 -6.73 -35.96 -8.75
CA SER A 651 -7.23 -36.67 -7.56
C SER A 651 -6.68 -35.99 -6.31
N THR A 652 -7.53 -35.78 -5.31
CA THR A 652 -7.16 -35.13 -4.07
C THR A 652 -6.97 -36.13 -2.93
N ALA A 653 -6.14 -35.79 -1.95
CA ALA A 653 -5.92 -36.64 -0.77
C ALA A 653 -7.20 -36.91 0.06
N ASP A 654 -8.21 -36.03 -0.03
CA ASP A 654 -9.52 -36.19 0.60
C ASP A 654 -10.53 -36.99 -0.24
N GLY A 655 -10.11 -37.53 -1.39
CA GLY A 655 -10.89 -38.48 -2.20
C GLY A 655 -11.77 -37.85 -3.28
N ARG A 656 -11.60 -36.56 -3.59
CA ARG A 656 -12.27 -35.89 -4.71
C ARG A 656 -11.49 -36.09 -6.00
N SER A 657 -12.19 -35.92 -7.11
CA SER A 657 -11.66 -36.02 -8.47
C SER A 657 -12.06 -34.81 -9.30
N GLY A 658 -11.36 -34.62 -10.42
CA GLY A 658 -11.66 -33.56 -11.36
C GLY A 658 -10.68 -33.52 -12.52
N VAL A 659 -10.62 -32.38 -13.18
CA VAL A 659 -9.68 -32.09 -14.27
C VAL A 659 -9.08 -30.71 -14.08
N GLY A 660 -8.03 -30.40 -14.82
CA GLY A 660 -7.47 -29.06 -14.81
C GLY A 660 -6.30 -28.89 -15.73
N TRP A 661 -5.86 -27.65 -15.85
CA TRP A 661 -4.67 -27.25 -16.58
C TRP A 661 -3.57 -26.83 -15.63
N LEU A 662 -2.33 -27.19 -15.99
CA LEU A 662 -1.12 -26.72 -15.34
C LEU A 662 -0.15 -26.21 -16.40
N GLU A 663 0.53 -25.12 -16.08
CA GLU A 663 1.53 -24.49 -16.93
C GLU A 663 2.76 -24.15 -16.11
N TRP A 664 3.94 -24.27 -16.71
CA TRP A 664 5.19 -23.81 -16.11
C TRP A 664 5.86 -22.83 -17.05
N ASN A 665 6.37 -21.71 -16.52
CA ASN A 665 7.36 -20.90 -17.22
C ASN A 665 8.76 -21.31 -16.75
N ARG A 666 9.59 -21.73 -17.70
CA ARG A 666 10.93 -22.24 -17.43
C ARG A 666 11.95 -21.51 -18.28
N ASN A 667 12.72 -20.65 -17.64
CA ASN A 667 13.79 -19.93 -18.28
C ASN A 667 15.02 -20.82 -18.41
N LEU A 668 15.37 -21.17 -19.64
CA LEU A 668 16.62 -21.87 -19.89
C LEU A 668 17.73 -20.81 -19.84
N GLY A 669 18.59 -20.86 -18.81
CA GLY A 669 19.76 -19.97 -18.73
C GLY A 669 20.63 -20.04 -19.98
N GLU A 670 21.47 -19.02 -20.21
CA GLU A 670 22.45 -19.04 -21.31
C GLU A 670 23.17 -20.39 -21.32
N GLN A 671 22.96 -21.18 -22.38
CA GLN A 671 23.84 -22.32 -22.63
C GLN A 671 25.21 -21.72 -22.95
N THR A 672 26.09 -21.70 -21.94
CA THR A 672 27.51 -21.32 -22.06
C THR A 672 28.22 -22.09 -23.16
#